data_AF-A0A3A5J5U0-F1
#
_entry.id   AF-A0A3A5J5U0-F1
#
_cell.length_a   1.000
_cell.length_b   1.000
_cell.length_c   1.000
_cell.angle_alpha   90.00
_cell.angle_beta   90.00
_cell.angle_gamma   90.00
#
_symmetry.space_group_name_H-M   'P 1'
#
loop_
_entity.id
_entity.type
_entity.pdbx_description
1 polymer ?
#
loop_
_entity_poly.entity_id
_entity_poly.type
_entity_poly.pdbx_seq_one_letter_code
_entity_poly.pdbx_strand_id
1 'polypeptide(L)'
;MRVHFKRQEARSFTAWHRIGLCLCALLAASVSVSAPAATSATDGVVDLRLASLVDQCEGTAPVTFGQAFRPGDVPRSASLALMAGDTALPTQVDAKARNADGSLRHAVITVDVPCSQRANQSLVLARRHAASAAGGRALTIDDVLATDYDSGIIFDAGNQTWQSSARAVLSRIRREGGCAATTLYCRHWLDGPLAGEWVVGAPPTDSNGRAHPRLMVFFAVRAYGPAPVTSVRTDTVVENDWAYDVEPSNVSYNAQLITPGQAPFTVDRLTHYRQARWHHVAWWGRYDRAPWFAALNGRYLQATPAVPRYEQVTLDKTMMANVRRDCAPMDHCDVNPRMESTGAQSQIGPLPTWSAAYVIHPQDYRAYRWMLANSDALGAYHVHYRQRDTGDVLSVDAHPCATLIGPAERAKCDVPPHGDDRLPACQGDCDSPLNPELAHAGAPAYVAYLVTGDWYYAQELSFWADWTVFQSNPGYRNYRAGLFKGEQLRGQAWALRTLGDAAYLLADDDPQKAFFTHVVDENIKWYNASYSDNPAANALGVITNGYAMSYSGPDGTEHVGIAPWQASFFTWAAGNLADQGFPGAEHLRRYVARLQIGTLTAPGFCPEMASAYSLKVRPERQAPLYKRFADVYRASFPEMAGAGCDARTVNAALRQRPDQDGFSFPPGTMAGYPDSDTGFVANLQIGAASAASTGEPAAAEGWRWFMARPVRPDYSRAPQFAILPSRPVAGDR
;
A
#
# COMPACT_ATOMS: atom_id res chain seq x y z
N MET A 1 11.65 -3.65 -51.84
CA MET A 1 11.44 -4.57 -52.98
C MET A 1 11.23 -5.96 -52.38
N ARG A 2 9.99 -6.45 -52.20
CA ARG A 2 9.32 -7.42 -53.11
C ARG A 2 10.27 -8.59 -53.42
N VAL A 3 10.06 -9.85 -53.01
CA VAL A 3 8.99 -10.82 -53.33
C VAL A 3 9.34 -12.09 -52.49
N HIS A 4 8.47 -12.65 -51.63
CA HIS A 4 7.60 -13.83 -51.87
C HIS A 4 8.37 -15.09 -52.39
N PHE A 5 8.12 -16.36 -52.01
CA PHE A 5 6.95 -17.05 -51.44
C PHE A 5 7.35 -18.52 -51.14
N LYS A 6 6.69 -19.16 -50.15
CA LYS A 6 6.04 -20.51 -50.13
C LYS A 6 6.82 -21.76 -50.62
N ARG A 7 6.65 -23.00 -50.14
CA ARG A 7 5.51 -23.76 -49.54
C ARG A 7 6.07 -25.11 -49.03
N GLN A 8 5.67 -25.58 -47.83
CA GLN A 8 4.76 -26.73 -47.56
C GLN A 8 5.21 -28.14 -47.98
N GLU A 9 5.21 -29.04 -46.97
CA GLU A 9 4.54 -30.37 -46.87
C GLU A 9 5.47 -31.34 -46.08
N ALA A 10 5.18 -31.74 -44.84
CA ALA A 10 4.12 -32.60 -44.30
C ALA A 10 4.35 -34.11 -44.48
N ARG A 11 4.07 -34.85 -43.39
CA ARG A 11 3.94 -36.31 -43.17
C ARG A 11 5.19 -36.99 -42.60
N SER A 12 5.26 -37.39 -41.32
CA SER A 12 4.45 -38.26 -40.45
C SER A 12 4.76 -39.77 -40.56
N PHE A 13 4.75 -40.40 -39.37
CA PHE A 13 4.66 -41.83 -39.04
C PHE A 13 5.96 -42.66 -38.80
N THR A 14 6.16 -43.01 -37.51
CA THR A 14 6.29 -44.38 -36.91
C THR A 14 7.24 -45.37 -37.60
N ALA A 15 7.96 -46.30 -36.98
CA ALA A 15 8.02 -46.90 -35.64
C ALA A 15 8.95 -48.13 -35.79
N TRP A 16 9.78 -48.43 -34.78
CA TRP A 16 10.19 -49.80 -34.38
C TRP A 16 11.07 -50.59 -35.39
N HIS A 17 11.91 -51.58 -35.03
CA HIS A 17 12.67 -51.99 -33.86
C HIS A 17 13.71 -53.02 -34.41
N ARG A 18 14.86 -53.11 -33.75
CA ARG A 18 15.77 -54.30 -33.63
C ARG A 18 16.90 -54.58 -34.64
N ILE A 19 18.12 -54.44 -34.07
CA ILE A 19 19.19 -55.46 -33.86
C ILE A 19 19.89 -56.07 -35.08
N GLY A 20 21.22 -55.91 -35.12
CA GLY A 20 22.14 -56.82 -35.81
C GLY A 20 23.54 -56.24 -36.00
N LEU A 21 24.47 -56.57 -35.09
CA LEU A 21 25.89 -56.20 -35.11
C LEU A 21 26.59 -56.60 -36.42
N CYS A 22 27.51 -55.76 -36.89
CA CYS A 22 28.75 -56.20 -37.53
C CYS A 22 29.88 -55.21 -37.23
N LEU A 23 30.95 -55.71 -36.60
CA LEU A 23 32.19 -54.99 -36.30
C LEU A 23 32.96 -54.68 -37.58
N CYS A 24 33.47 -53.46 -37.72
CA CYS A 24 34.75 -53.20 -38.36
C CYS A 24 35.37 -51.95 -37.73
N ALA A 25 36.53 -52.14 -37.08
CA ALA A 25 37.30 -51.12 -36.41
C ALA A 25 38.02 -50.23 -37.43
N LEU A 26 37.98 -48.90 -37.22
CA LEU A 26 38.89 -47.93 -37.79
C LEU A 26 39.24 -46.91 -36.70
N LEU A 27 40.53 -46.84 -36.37
CA LEU A 27 41.10 -45.88 -35.45
C LEU A 27 40.83 -44.44 -35.94
N ALA A 28 40.28 -43.60 -35.07
CA ALA A 28 40.30 -42.15 -35.24
C ALA A 28 40.55 -41.48 -33.88
N ALA A 29 41.43 -40.49 -33.91
CA ALA A 29 42.01 -39.79 -32.77
C ALA A 29 40.98 -39.29 -31.75
N SER A 30 41.29 -39.45 -30.46
CA SER A 30 40.58 -38.83 -29.36
C SER A 30 40.83 -37.32 -29.35
N VAL A 31 39.98 -36.56 -30.03
CA VAL A 31 39.74 -35.16 -29.69
C VAL A 31 38.77 -35.16 -28.53
N SER A 32 39.26 -34.89 -27.33
CA SER A 32 38.41 -34.56 -26.18
C SER A 32 37.75 -33.21 -26.47
N VAL A 33 36.58 -33.26 -27.11
CA VAL A 33 35.65 -32.13 -27.10
C VAL A 33 35.16 -32.01 -25.66
N SER A 34 35.72 -31.07 -24.92
CA SER A 34 35.09 -30.55 -23.72
C SER A 34 33.71 -30.03 -24.14
N ALA A 35 32.67 -30.78 -23.79
CA ALA A 35 31.33 -30.24 -23.79
C ALA A 35 31.38 -28.92 -23.01
N PRO A 36 30.87 -27.80 -23.54
CA PRO A 36 30.69 -26.62 -22.70
C PRO A 36 29.85 -27.09 -21.51
N ALA A 37 30.41 -26.92 -20.31
CA ALA A 37 29.66 -27.08 -19.08
C ALA A 37 28.36 -26.30 -19.28
N ALA A 38 27.23 -26.98 -19.19
CA ALA A 38 25.94 -26.31 -19.16
C ALA A 38 25.98 -25.41 -17.92
N THR A 39 26.28 -24.13 -18.13
CA THR A 39 26.00 -23.08 -17.17
C THR A 39 24.50 -23.19 -16.94
N SER A 40 24.11 -23.67 -15.76
CA SER A 40 22.72 -23.62 -15.34
C SER A 40 22.32 -22.15 -15.42
N ALA A 41 21.51 -21.79 -16.41
CA ALA A 41 20.92 -20.46 -16.46
C ALA A 41 20.22 -20.27 -15.11
N THR A 42 20.71 -19.34 -14.30
CA THR A 42 20.07 -18.98 -13.05
C THR A 42 18.65 -18.58 -13.37
N ASP A 43 17.68 -19.27 -12.76
CA ASP A 43 16.25 -19.02 -12.98
C ASP A 43 15.82 -17.78 -12.19
N GLY A 44 16.40 -16.64 -12.57
CA GLY A 44 16.28 -15.37 -11.90
C GLY A 44 14.86 -14.82 -11.94
N VAL A 45 14.40 -14.32 -10.79
CA VAL A 45 13.06 -13.73 -10.62
C VAL A 45 13.15 -12.22 -10.67
N VAL A 46 13.98 -11.64 -9.79
CA VAL A 46 14.13 -10.19 -9.64
C VAL A 46 15.54 -9.87 -9.14
N ASP A 47 16.12 -8.78 -9.65
CA ASP A 47 17.36 -8.23 -9.14
C ASP A 47 17.14 -7.18 -8.03
N LEU A 48 18.13 -7.02 -7.17
CA LEU A 48 18.20 -5.97 -6.16
C LEU A 48 19.66 -5.56 -5.93
N ARG A 49 19.86 -4.45 -5.22
CA ARG A 49 21.19 -4.00 -4.81
C ARG A 49 21.26 -3.84 -3.31
N LEU A 50 22.44 -4.00 -2.75
CA LEU A 50 22.71 -3.72 -1.34
C LEU A 50 23.60 -2.49 -1.21
N ALA A 51 23.19 -1.55 -0.36
CA ALA A 51 24.02 -0.43 0.07
C ALA A 51 24.40 -0.63 1.54
N SER A 52 25.70 -0.50 1.85
CA SER A 52 26.16 -0.53 3.24
C SER A 52 25.67 0.71 3.97
N LEU A 53 25.17 0.54 5.18
CA LEU A 53 24.75 1.60 6.09
C LEU A 53 25.69 1.76 7.30
N VAL A 54 26.74 0.93 7.36
CA VAL A 54 27.78 0.97 8.39
C VAL A 54 29.15 1.18 7.75
N ASP A 55 30.03 1.85 8.48
CA ASP A 55 31.41 2.11 8.04
C ASP A 55 32.29 0.86 8.18
N GLN A 56 31.96 -0.03 9.12
CA GLN A 56 32.70 -1.25 9.41
C GLN A 56 31.75 -2.45 9.45
N CYS A 57 32.17 -3.53 8.80
CA CYS A 57 31.45 -4.80 8.74
C CYS A 57 32.49 -5.91 8.66
N GLU A 58 32.44 -6.88 9.59
CA GLU A 58 33.34 -8.03 9.62
C GLU A 58 32.57 -9.34 9.47
N GLY A 59 33.10 -10.27 8.65
CA GLY A 59 32.47 -11.56 8.39
C GLY A 59 31.20 -11.44 7.55
N THR A 60 30.05 -11.55 8.20
CA THR A 60 28.71 -11.46 7.58
C THR A 60 27.78 -10.57 8.39
N ALA A 61 26.80 -9.97 7.72
CA ALA A 61 25.77 -9.15 8.34
C ALA A 61 24.38 -9.45 7.73
N PRO A 62 23.31 -9.41 8.55
CA PRO A 62 21.97 -9.69 8.07
C PRO A 62 21.40 -8.51 7.27
N VAL A 63 20.60 -8.81 6.25
CA VAL A 63 19.64 -7.88 5.65
C VAL A 63 18.27 -8.54 5.64
N THR A 64 17.23 -7.81 6.02
CA THR A 64 15.83 -8.27 5.96
C THR A 64 14.98 -7.24 5.25
N PHE A 65 14.18 -7.69 4.29
CA PHE A 65 13.32 -6.82 3.48
C PHE A 65 12.07 -7.57 3.01
N GLY A 66 11.01 -6.83 2.72
CA GLY A 66 9.80 -7.34 2.06
C GLY A 66 9.97 -7.34 0.54
N GLN A 67 9.44 -8.37 -0.12
CA GLN A 67 9.46 -8.48 -1.58
C GLN A 67 8.09 -8.95 -2.08
N ALA A 68 7.50 -8.19 -3.00
CA ALA A 68 6.34 -8.61 -3.76
C ALA A 68 6.74 -9.27 -5.08
N PHE A 69 5.94 -10.24 -5.52
CA PHE A 69 6.19 -11.05 -6.71
C PHE A 69 5.01 -10.99 -7.67
N ARG A 70 5.28 -11.14 -8.97
CA ARG A 70 4.22 -11.30 -9.96
C ARG A 70 3.55 -12.67 -9.78
N PRO A 71 2.25 -12.80 -10.08
CA PRO A 71 1.59 -14.10 -10.18
C PRO A 71 2.38 -15.06 -11.08
N GLY A 72 2.57 -16.30 -10.62
CA GLY A 72 3.33 -17.34 -11.33
C GLY A 72 4.86 -17.28 -11.21
N ASP A 73 5.46 -16.15 -10.83
CA ASP A 73 6.93 -16.02 -10.81
C ASP A 73 7.60 -16.91 -9.77
N VAL A 74 6.94 -17.14 -8.62
CA VAL A 74 7.45 -18.05 -7.58
C VAL A 74 6.37 -19.07 -7.22
N PRO A 75 6.29 -20.19 -7.97
CA PRO A 75 5.32 -21.25 -7.68
C PRO A 75 5.50 -21.85 -6.28
N ARG A 76 4.46 -22.49 -5.74
CA ARG A 76 4.50 -23.10 -4.40
C ARG A 76 5.62 -24.13 -4.20
N SER A 77 6.05 -24.80 -5.27
CA SER A 77 7.13 -25.78 -5.26
C SER A 77 8.54 -25.16 -5.34
N ALA A 78 8.65 -23.86 -5.60
CA ALA A 78 9.93 -23.18 -5.73
C ALA A 78 10.44 -22.73 -4.36
N SER A 79 11.75 -22.86 -4.16
CA SER A 79 12.48 -22.13 -3.11
C SER A 79 13.23 -20.96 -3.75
N LEU A 80 13.61 -19.95 -2.95
CA LEU A 80 14.39 -18.81 -3.41
C LEU A 80 15.74 -18.73 -2.70
N ALA A 81 16.74 -18.26 -3.41
CA ALA A 81 18.01 -17.84 -2.84
C ALA A 81 18.47 -16.54 -3.50
N LEU A 82 19.08 -15.65 -2.73
CA LEU A 82 19.75 -14.48 -3.27
C LEU A 82 21.13 -14.90 -3.81
N MET A 83 21.39 -14.57 -5.07
CA MET A 83 22.60 -14.96 -5.79
C MET A 83 23.55 -13.77 -5.96
N ALA A 84 24.81 -13.95 -5.55
CA ALA A 84 25.93 -13.06 -5.85
C ALA A 84 26.79 -13.68 -6.97
N GLY A 85 26.42 -13.39 -8.23
CA GLY A 85 26.92 -14.16 -9.37
C GLY A 85 26.37 -15.59 -9.33
N ASP A 86 27.25 -16.59 -9.33
CA ASP A 86 26.86 -18.01 -9.25
C ASP A 86 26.80 -18.53 -7.79
N THR A 87 27.17 -17.70 -6.81
CA THR A 87 27.18 -18.06 -5.40
C THR A 87 25.82 -17.76 -4.75
N ALA A 88 25.17 -18.78 -4.21
CA ALA A 88 23.97 -18.60 -3.39
C ALA A 88 24.35 -18.11 -1.99
N LEU A 89 23.76 -17.00 -1.55
CA LEU A 89 23.87 -16.52 -0.18
C LEU A 89 22.87 -17.25 0.74
N PRO A 90 23.19 -17.50 2.01
CA PRO A 90 22.23 -18.04 2.98
C PRO A 90 20.97 -17.16 2.98
N THR A 91 19.84 -17.74 2.59
CA THR A 91 18.57 -17.03 2.39
C THR A 91 17.47 -17.75 3.14
N GLN A 92 16.69 -17.00 3.92
CA GLN A 92 15.46 -17.40 4.57
C GLN A 92 14.30 -16.65 3.93
N VAL A 93 13.18 -17.33 3.70
CA VAL A 93 11.98 -16.77 3.07
C VAL A 93 10.77 -17.08 3.94
N ASP A 94 10.22 -16.05 4.55
CA ASP A 94 8.99 -16.09 5.32
C ASP A 94 7.83 -15.66 4.43
N ALA A 95 7.11 -16.63 3.87
CA ALA A 95 5.96 -16.36 3.00
C ALA A 95 4.85 -15.67 3.80
N LYS A 96 4.40 -14.50 3.33
CA LYS A 96 3.33 -13.73 3.96
C LYS A 96 2.01 -13.87 3.21
N ALA A 97 2.01 -13.70 1.90
CA ALA A 97 0.78 -13.76 1.11
C ALA A 97 0.97 -14.55 -0.18
N ARG A 98 -0.08 -15.22 -0.65
CA ARG A 98 -0.09 -15.99 -1.91
C ARG A 98 -1.16 -15.53 -2.88
N ASN A 99 -0.84 -15.59 -4.17
CA ASN A 99 -1.79 -15.37 -5.26
C ASN A 99 -2.79 -16.53 -5.36
N ALA A 100 -3.88 -16.33 -6.09
CA ALA A 100 -4.92 -17.34 -6.28
C ALA A 100 -4.42 -18.63 -6.96
N ASP A 101 -3.36 -18.55 -7.77
CA ASP A 101 -2.68 -19.70 -8.38
C ASP A 101 -1.73 -20.44 -7.40
N GLY A 102 -1.63 -19.97 -6.14
CA GLY A 102 -0.75 -20.50 -5.11
C GLY A 102 0.68 -20.00 -5.17
N SER A 103 1.05 -19.20 -6.16
CA SER A 103 2.37 -18.57 -6.24
C SER A 103 2.55 -17.58 -5.08
N LEU A 104 3.80 -17.36 -4.68
CA LEU A 104 4.11 -16.35 -3.67
C LEU A 104 3.73 -14.96 -4.21
N ARG A 105 3.03 -14.18 -3.40
CA ARG A 105 2.68 -12.78 -3.68
C ARG A 105 3.56 -11.82 -2.89
N HIS A 106 3.77 -12.09 -1.61
CA HIS A 106 4.63 -11.30 -0.72
C HIS A 106 5.36 -12.21 0.27
N ALA A 107 6.61 -11.89 0.54
CA ALA A 107 7.41 -12.52 1.59
C ALA A 107 8.35 -11.53 2.25
N VAL A 108 8.74 -11.86 3.47
CA VAL A 108 9.88 -11.24 4.15
C VAL A 108 11.09 -12.14 3.92
N ILE A 109 12.18 -11.56 3.45
CA ILE A 109 13.39 -12.29 3.07
C ILE A 109 14.53 -11.82 3.95
N THR A 110 15.16 -12.76 4.66
CA THR A 110 16.39 -12.51 5.40
C THR A 110 17.55 -13.17 4.68
N VAL A 111 18.63 -12.43 4.49
CA VAL A 111 19.88 -12.94 3.88
C VAL A 111 21.04 -12.62 4.80
N ASP A 112 21.93 -13.59 5.00
CA ASP A 112 23.23 -13.34 5.63
C ASP A 112 24.27 -12.97 4.56
N VAL A 113 24.72 -11.72 4.59
CA VAL A 113 25.49 -11.11 3.51
C VAL A 113 26.96 -11.01 3.93
N PRO A 114 27.91 -11.58 3.17
CA PRO A 114 29.34 -11.36 3.41
C PRO A 114 29.69 -9.87 3.38
N CYS A 115 30.40 -9.38 4.39
CA CYS A 115 30.83 -7.97 4.44
C CYS A 115 31.80 -7.59 3.30
N SER A 116 32.41 -8.57 2.64
CA SER A 116 33.20 -8.39 1.41
C SER A 116 32.35 -8.12 0.16
N GLN A 117 31.02 -8.24 0.28
CA GLN A 117 30.08 -7.95 -0.80
C GLN A 117 30.21 -6.48 -1.22
N ARG A 118 30.42 -6.25 -2.52
CA ARG A 118 30.58 -4.89 -3.04
C ARG A 118 29.25 -4.15 -2.95
N ALA A 119 29.25 -2.96 -2.33
CA ALA A 119 28.10 -2.07 -2.35
C ALA A 119 27.67 -1.80 -3.80
N ASN A 120 26.35 -1.75 -4.03
CA ASN A 120 25.70 -1.54 -5.32
C ASN A 120 25.93 -2.62 -6.39
N GLN A 121 26.55 -3.75 -6.04
CA GLN A 121 26.55 -4.92 -6.93
C GLN A 121 25.11 -5.43 -7.09
N SER A 122 24.74 -5.75 -8.33
CA SER A 122 23.46 -6.39 -8.63
C SER A 122 23.47 -7.82 -8.10
N LEU A 123 22.48 -8.15 -7.29
CA LEU A 123 22.18 -9.49 -6.78
C LEU A 123 20.87 -9.96 -7.40
N VAL A 124 20.74 -11.26 -7.63
CA VAL A 124 19.53 -11.83 -8.26
C VAL A 124 18.86 -12.79 -7.29
N LEU A 125 17.61 -12.51 -6.95
CA LEU A 125 16.76 -13.47 -6.27
C LEU A 125 16.31 -14.51 -7.30
N ALA A 126 16.72 -15.76 -7.14
CA ALA A 126 16.51 -16.81 -8.13
C ALA A 126 15.74 -17.99 -7.55
N ARG A 127 14.92 -18.64 -8.39
CA ARG A 127 14.28 -19.91 -8.06
C ARG A 127 15.32 -21.03 -7.95
N ARG A 128 15.11 -21.93 -7.00
CA ARG A 128 15.93 -23.11 -6.78
C ARG A 128 15.05 -24.37 -6.80
N HIS A 129 15.47 -25.36 -7.59
CA HIS A 129 14.78 -26.65 -7.76
C HIS A 129 15.00 -27.64 -6.60
N ALA A 130 15.98 -27.37 -5.72
CA ALA A 130 16.16 -28.07 -4.46
C ALA A 130 16.17 -27.02 -3.34
N ALA A 131 15.57 -27.34 -2.19
CA ALA A 131 15.51 -26.45 -1.04
C ALA A 131 16.95 -26.09 -0.59
N SER A 132 17.47 -24.93 -1.01
CA SER A 132 18.59 -24.32 -0.30
C SER A 132 18.02 -23.61 0.91
N ALA A 133 17.53 -24.39 1.88
CA ALA A 133 17.20 -23.83 3.17
C ALA A 133 18.48 -23.21 3.74
N ALA A 134 18.37 -22.03 4.36
CA ALA A 134 19.40 -21.62 5.29
C ALA A 134 19.63 -22.77 6.28
N GLY A 135 20.88 -23.22 6.42
CA GLY A 135 21.19 -24.37 7.26
C GLY A 135 20.92 -24.06 8.74
N GLY A 136 20.38 -25.02 9.48
CA GLY A 136 20.19 -24.92 10.93
C GLY A 136 18.73 -25.08 11.38
N ARG A 137 18.53 -25.13 12.71
CA ARG A 137 17.20 -25.06 13.31
C ARG A 137 16.76 -23.60 13.43
N ALA A 138 15.44 -23.37 13.45
CA ALA A 138 14.90 -22.05 13.75
C ALA A 138 15.43 -21.53 15.10
N LEU A 139 15.63 -20.21 15.17
CA LEU A 139 15.93 -19.53 16.42
C LEU A 139 14.75 -19.66 17.38
N THR A 140 15.03 -19.67 18.68
CA THR A 140 14.05 -19.77 19.74
C THR A 140 14.20 -18.62 20.74
N ILE A 141 13.19 -18.41 21.59
CA ILE A 141 13.27 -17.49 22.71
C ILE A 141 14.48 -17.80 23.62
N ASP A 142 14.91 -19.07 23.73
CA ASP A 142 16.05 -19.44 24.60
C ASP A 142 17.35 -18.90 24.01
N ASP A 143 17.48 -18.90 22.68
CA ASP A 143 18.68 -18.38 22.01
C ASP A 143 18.83 -16.88 22.26
N VAL A 144 17.70 -16.15 22.30
CA VAL A 144 17.69 -14.73 22.68
C VAL A 144 18.03 -14.56 24.17
N LEU A 145 17.37 -15.33 25.04
CA LEU A 145 17.58 -15.24 26.49
C LEU A 145 18.97 -15.69 26.95
N ALA A 146 19.68 -16.49 26.15
CA ALA A 146 21.06 -16.89 26.40
C ALA A 146 22.09 -15.77 26.16
N THR A 147 21.67 -14.64 25.57
CA THR A 147 22.50 -13.44 25.39
C THR A 147 22.27 -12.42 26.51
N ASP A 148 22.97 -11.27 26.47
CA ASP A 148 22.72 -10.11 27.35
C ASP A 148 21.71 -9.11 26.76
N TYR A 149 21.04 -9.45 25.66
CA TYR A 149 20.04 -8.59 25.01
C TYR A 149 18.93 -8.17 25.97
N ASP A 150 18.60 -6.89 26.01
CA ASP A 150 17.31 -6.40 26.48
C ASP A 150 16.94 -5.12 25.71
N SER A 151 15.66 -4.83 25.60
CA SER A 151 15.16 -3.51 25.21
C SER A 151 14.17 -3.08 26.28
N GLY A 152 14.54 -2.04 27.03
CA GLY A 152 13.75 -1.48 28.10
C GLY A 152 13.10 -0.17 27.69
N ILE A 153 11.96 0.15 28.28
CA ILE A 153 11.37 1.49 28.23
C ILE A 153 10.95 1.90 29.63
N ILE A 154 11.27 3.15 29.99
CA ILE A 154 10.86 3.79 31.24
C ILE A 154 10.01 5.00 30.89
N PHE A 155 8.82 5.08 31.48
CA PHE A 155 7.93 6.23 31.44
C PHE A 155 8.01 6.97 32.77
N ASP A 156 8.28 8.27 32.73
CA ASP A 156 8.24 9.15 33.88
C ASP A 156 7.07 10.13 33.76
N ALA A 157 6.07 9.97 34.63
CA ALA A 157 4.90 10.84 34.75
C ALA A 157 5.01 11.79 35.97
N GLY A 158 6.23 12.08 36.43
CA GLY A 158 6.54 13.01 37.50
C GLY A 158 6.52 12.36 38.88
N ASN A 159 5.36 11.90 39.36
CA ASN A 159 5.23 11.24 40.66
C ASN A 159 5.22 9.70 40.58
N GLN A 160 5.18 9.15 39.36
CA GLN A 160 5.09 7.73 39.11
C GLN A 160 5.95 7.36 37.92
N THR A 161 6.68 6.26 38.06
CA THR A 161 7.47 5.66 36.99
C THR A 161 6.87 4.31 36.62
N TRP A 162 6.76 4.06 35.33
CA TRP A 162 6.33 2.79 34.76
C TRP A 162 7.44 2.25 33.87
N GLN A 163 7.60 0.93 33.80
CA GLN A 163 8.65 0.33 32.99
C GLN A 163 8.20 -0.95 32.30
N SER A 164 8.83 -1.27 31.17
CA SER A 164 8.68 -2.54 30.46
C SER A 164 10.05 -3.01 29.95
N SER A 165 10.25 -4.33 29.88
CA SER A 165 11.50 -4.97 29.44
C SER A 165 11.17 -6.14 28.53
N ALA A 166 11.73 -6.14 27.32
CA ALA A 166 11.58 -7.22 26.35
C ALA A 166 12.06 -8.56 26.94
N ARG A 167 13.21 -8.56 27.63
CA ARG A 167 13.74 -9.76 28.30
C ARG A 167 12.79 -10.27 29.39
N ALA A 168 12.21 -9.39 30.21
CA ALA A 168 11.28 -9.80 31.26
C ALA A 168 10.02 -10.45 30.68
N VAL A 169 9.47 -9.87 29.61
CA VAL A 169 8.30 -10.38 28.88
C VAL A 169 8.62 -11.74 28.22
N LEU A 170 9.72 -11.84 27.48
CA LEU A 170 10.18 -13.11 26.87
C LEU A 170 10.42 -14.20 27.92
N SER A 171 11.03 -13.86 29.06
CA SER A 171 11.27 -14.81 30.15
C SER A 171 9.97 -15.33 30.75
N ARG A 172 8.95 -14.47 30.87
CA ARG A 172 7.62 -14.88 31.34
C ARG A 172 6.94 -15.80 30.34
N ILE A 173 6.92 -15.43 29.06
CA ILE A 173 6.36 -16.28 27.99
C ILE A 173 7.02 -17.66 27.99
N ARG A 174 8.37 -17.69 28.10
CA ARG A 174 9.12 -18.95 28.18
C ARG A 174 8.69 -19.81 29.37
N ARG A 175 8.54 -19.24 30.58
CA ARG A 175 8.08 -19.97 31.78
C ARG A 175 6.64 -20.47 31.65
N GLU A 176 5.78 -19.74 30.95
CA GLU A 176 4.38 -20.10 30.70
C GLU A 176 4.22 -21.14 29.57
N GLY A 177 5.31 -21.59 28.94
CA GLY A 177 5.28 -22.65 27.91
C GLY A 177 5.34 -22.15 26.46
N GLY A 178 5.65 -20.88 26.22
CA GLY A 178 5.81 -20.28 24.89
C GLY A 178 4.58 -19.50 24.40
N CYS A 179 4.65 -18.92 23.19
CA CYS A 179 3.60 -18.04 22.65
C CYS A 179 2.20 -18.70 22.60
N ALA A 180 2.13 -20.02 22.42
CA ALA A 180 0.85 -20.72 22.31
C ALA A 180 0.14 -20.95 23.65
N ALA A 181 0.85 -20.80 24.77
CA ALA A 181 0.34 -21.12 26.12
C ALA A 181 0.21 -19.89 27.04
N THR A 182 0.90 -18.80 26.72
CA THR A 182 0.86 -17.56 27.49
C THR A 182 -0.46 -16.80 27.31
N THR A 183 -0.85 -16.03 28.33
CA THR A 183 -1.94 -15.04 28.21
C THR A 183 -1.43 -13.66 27.80
N LEU A 184 -0.10 -13.47 27.67
CA LEU A 184 0.47 -12.25 27.13
C LEU A 184 0.34 -12.22 25.61
N TYR A 185 0.39 -11.03 25.03
CA TYR A 185 0.46 -10.92 23.58
C TYR A 185 1.78 -11.52 23.09
N CYS A 186 1.71 -12.49 22.19
CA CYS A 186 2.87 -13.16 21.60
C CYS A 186 2.54 -13.66 20.20
N ARG A 187 3.20 -13.12 19.18
CA ARG A 187 3.10 -13.60 17.79
C ARG A 187 4.47 -13.92 17.24
N HIS A 188 4.59 -15.05 16.56
CA HIS A 188 5.77 -15.36 15.77
C HIS A 188 5.63 -14.70 14.40
N TRP A 189 6.53 -13.79 14.08
CA TRP A 189 6.48 -13.02 12.83
C TRP A 189 7.44 -13.56 11.78
N LEU A 190 8.65 -13.96 12.15
CA LEU A 190 9.61 -14.63 11.26
C LEU A 190 10.07 -15.90 11.95
N ASP A 191 10.13 -17.01 11.20
CA ASP A 191 10.44 -18.34 11.71
C ASP A 191 11.52 -19.00 10.86
N GLY A 192 12.77 -18.86 11.29
CA GLY A 192 13.84 -19.60 10.66
C GLY A 192 15.21 -19.45 11.29
N PRO A 193 16.22 -20.07 10.64
CA PRO A 193 17.56 -20.19 11.18
C PRO A 193 18.45 -18.98 10.91
N LEU A 194 18.02 -17.97 10.15
CA LEU A 194 18.77 -16.71 10.00
C LEU A 194 18.14 -15.57 10.79
N ALA A 195 16.81 -15.58 10.87
CA ALA A 195 16.04 -14.67 11.70
C ALA A 195 14.87 -15.38 12.38
N GLY A 196 14.71 -15.13 13.67
CA GLY A 196 13.49 -15.40 14.42
C GLY A 196 12.95 -14.07 14.95
N GLU A 197 11.65 -13.83 14.78
CA GLU A 197 11.03 -12.60 15.27
C GLU A 197 9.79 -12.87 16.10
N TRP A 198 9.80 -12.41 17.35
CA TRP A 198 8.66 -12.50 18.25
C TRP A 198 8.14 -11.10 18.55
N VAL A 199 6.87 -10.84 18.23
CA VAL A 199 6.16 -9.66 18.68
C VAL A 199 5.52 -9.98 20.01
N VAL A 200 6.05 -9.41 21.07
CA VAL A 200 5.59 -9.66 22.44
C VAL A 200 5.10 -8.36 23.08
N GLY A 201 4.05 -8.43 23.89
CA GLY A 201 3.48 -7.21 24.46
C GLY A 201 2.85 -7.39 25.83
N ALA A 202 2.99 -6.36 26.66
CA ALA A 202 2.35 -6.25 27.96
C ALA A 202 2.23 -4.77 28.38
N PRO A 203 1.26 -4.40 29.25
CA PRO A 203 1.24 -3.08 29.86
C PRO A 203 2.52 -2.85 30.69
N PRO A 204 3.12 -1.64 30.67
CA PRO A 204 4.24 -1.33 31.54
C PRO A 204 3.78 -1.33 33.01
N THR A 205 4.68 -1.62 33.94
CA THR A 205 4.35 -1.76 35.36
C THR A 205 5.07 -0.76 36.26
N ASP A 206 4.44 -0.36 37.36
CA ASP A 206 5.06 0.46 38.41
C ASP A 206 6.00 -0.38 39.31
N SER A 207 6.62 0.26 40.31
CA SER A 207 7.50 -0.40 41.28
C SER A 207 6.80 -1.45 42.17
N ASN A 208 5.47 -1.45 42.23
CA ASN A 208 4.66 -2.43 42.95
C ASN A 208 4.14 -3.55 42.02
N GLY A 209 4.52 -3.54 40.74
CA GLY A 209 4.05 -4.50 39.75
C GLY A 209 2.61 -4.26 39.26
N ARG A 210 2.01 -3.11 39.53
CA ARG A 210 0.70 -2.75 38.97
C ARG A 210 0.87 -2.41 37.50
N ALA A 211 -0.07 -2.84 36.66
CA ALA A 211 -0.07 -2.52 35.22
C ALA A 211 -0.59 -1.10 34.96
N HIS A 212 -0.01 -0.42 33.98
CA HIS A 212 -0.52 0.89 33.54
C HIS A 212 -1.93 0.70 32.97
N PRO A 213 -2.91 1.54 33.36
CA PRO A 213 -4.30 1.33 32.98
C PRO A 213 -4.60 1.48 31.48
N ARG A 214 -3.70 2.10 30.71
CA ARG A 214 -3.96 2.63 29.36
C ARG A 214 -2.87 2.29 28.36
N LEU A 215 -1.61 2.48 28.74
CA LEU A 215 -0.51 2.19 27.83
C LEU A 215 -0.28 0.69 27.66
N MET A 216 0.05 0.31 26.44
CA MET A 216 0.55 -1.01 26.07
C MET A 216 1.92 -0.84 25.41
N VAL A 217 2.87 -1.72 25.73
CA VAL A 217 4.18 -1.75 25.08
C VAL A 217 4.33 -3.06 24.35
N PHE A 218 4.71 -2.99 23.08
CA PHE A 218 5.11 -4.13 22.28
C PHE A 218 6.59 -4.05 21.92
N PHE A 219 7.24 -5.20 21.86
CA PHE A 219 8.58 -5.38 21.34
C PHE A 219 8.51 -6.38 20.19
N ALA A 220 8.78 -5.92 18.95
CA ALA A 220 9.05 -6.83 17.84
C ALA A 220 10.55 -7.19 17.86
N VAL A 221 10.86 -8.31 18.53
CA VAL A 221 12.22 -8.76 18.80
C VAL A 221 12.70 -9.67 17.67
N ARG A 222 13.41 -9.11 16.68
CA ARG A 222 14.02 -9.84 15.56
C ARG A 222 15.47 -10.18 15.88
N ALA A 223 15.71 -11.43 16.26
CA ALA A 223 17.04 -11.96 16.51
C ALA A 223 17.69 -12.48 15.22
N TYR A 224 19.00 -12.30 15.07
CA TYR A 224 19.77 -12.69 13.90
C TYR A 224 20.91 -13.67 14.19
N GLY A 225 21.09 -14.60 13.25
CA GLY A 225 22.15 -15.62 13.14
C GLY A 225 21.56 -17.00 12.89
N PRO A 226 22.25 -17.99 12.28
CA PRO A 226 22.15 -19.33 12.85
C PRO A 226 22.70 -19.26 14.28
N ALA A 227 22.07 -19.98 15.22
CA ALA A 227 22.46 -19.92 16.63
C ALA A 227 23.99 -20.11 16.82
N PRO A 228 24.66 -19.31 17.67
CA PRO A 228 24.09 -18.35 18.63
C PRO A 228 23.64 -17.01 18.01
N VAL A 229 22.69 -16.34 18.68
CA VAL A 229 22.23 -14.99 18.30
C VAL A 229 23.37 -13.99 18.46
N THR A 230 23.67 -13.23 17.39
CA THR A 230 24.76 -12.24 17.40
C THR A 230 24.26 -10.79 17.36
N SER A 231 23.03 -10.58 16.93
CA SER A 231 22.40 -9.26 16.88
C SER A 231 20.90 -9.37 17.04
N VAL A 232 20.28 -8.33 17.57
CA VAL A 232 18.84 -8.23 17.71
C VAL A 232 18.41 -6.84 17.24
N ARG A 233 17.45 -6.78 16.31
CA ARG A 233 16.70 -5.57 16.00
C ARG A 233 15.41 -5.59 16.81
N THR A 234 15.13 -4.52 17.53
CA THR A 234 13.88 -4.37 18.29
C THR A 234 13.10 -3.17 17.77
N ASP A 235 11.86 -3.39 17.36
CA ASP A 235 10.90 -2.29 17.22
C ASP A 235 10.09 -2.19 18.53
N THR A 236 10.28 -1.09 19.27
CA THR A 236 9.53 -0.82 20.50
C THR A 236 8.34 0.08 20.16
N VAL A 237 7.13 -0.44 20.31
CA VAL A 237 5.87 0.26 20.02
C VAL A 237 5.16 0.59 21.31
N VAL A 238 4.69 1.83 21.44
CA VAL A 238 3.88 2.28 22.57
C VAL A 238 2.52 2.73 22.07
N GLU A 239 1.47 2.16 22.65
CA GLU A 239 0.09 2.39 22.23
C GLU A 239 -0.75 2.95 23.38
N ASN A 240 -1.59 3.93 23.05
CA ASN A 240 -2.65 4.47 23.89
C ASN A 240 -3.98 4.29 23.15
N ASP A 241 -4.32 3.04 22.83
CA ASP A 241 -5.25 2.73 21.75
C ASP A 241 -6.36 1.72 22.09
N TRP A 242 -6.63 1.45 23.37
CA TRP A 242 -7.69 0.51 23.73
C TRP A 242 -9.06 1.02 23.23
N ALA A 243 -9.75 0.18 22.46
CA ALA A 243 -11.04 0.51 21.87
C ALA A 243 -12.11 0.81 22.93
N TYR A 244 -12.13 0.00 23.99
CA TYR A 244 -13.12 0.03 25.07
C TYR A 244 -12.50 0.40 26.44
N ASP A 245 -11.55 1.33 26.46
CA ASP A 245 -10.99 1.83 27.71
C ASP A 245 -12.04 2.50 28.61
N VAL A 246 -11.96 2.32 29.93
CA VAL A 246 -12.99 2.82 30.87
C VAL A 246 -12.94 4.35 31.00
N GLU A 247 -11.74 4.94 30.88
CA GLU A 247 -11.52 6.40 30.95
C GLU A 247 -10.47 6.82 29.91
N PRO A 248 -10.82 6.79 28.62
CA PRO A 248 -9.87 7.07 27.56
C PRO A 248 -9.47 8.55 27.58
N SER A 249 -8.17 8.83 27.63
CA SER A 249 -7.58 10.17 27.67
C SER A 249 -6.19 10.19 27.02
N ASN A 250 -5.71 11.39 26.72
CA ASN A 250 -4.29 11.63 26.48
C ASN A 250 -3.47 11.22 27.72
N VAL A 251 -2.21 10.84 27.50
CA VAL A 251 -1.25 10.52 28.57
C VAL A 251 0.01 11.33 28.38
N SER A 252 0.45 12.05 29.42
CA SER A 252 1.69 12.83 29.39
C SER A 252 2.82 12.14 30.15
N TYR A 253 3.99 12.02 29.52
CA TYR A 253 5.18 11.42 30.14
C TYR A 253 6.47 11.84 29.44
N ASN A 254 7.60 11.67 30.14
CA ASN A 254 8.89 11.48 29.49
C ASN A 254 9.12 9.99 29.25
N ALA A 255 9.79 9.60 28.16
CA ALA A 255 10.17 8.22 27.90
C ALA A 255 11.69 8.09 27.70
N GLN A 256 12.26 7.00 28.20
CA GLN A 256 13.62 6.59 27.92
C GLN A 256 13.64 5.15 27.43
N LEU A 257 14.10 4.93 26.20
CA LEU A 257 14.32 3.62 25.64
C LEU A 257 15.78 3.22 25.86
N ILE A 258 15.98 2.05 26.46
CA ILE A 258 17.27 1.57 26.93
C ILE A 258 17.63 0.34 26.13
N THR A 259 18.78 0.40 25.46
CA THR A 259 19.42 -0.75 24.82
C THR A 259 20.81 -0.93 25.43
N PRO A 260 21.18 -2.12 25.94
CA PRO A 260 22.48 -2.34 26.57
C PRO A 260 23.64 -1.92 25.67
N GLY A 261 24.58 -1.16 26.23
CA GLY A 261 25.76 -0.67 25.51
C GLY A 261 25.51 0.58 24.65
N GLN A 262 24.31 1.16 24.66
CA GLN A 262 23.98 2.38 23.93
C GLN A 262 23.45 3.48 24.84
N ALA A 263 23.57 4.73 24.39
CA ALA A 263 22.91 5.86 25.04
C ALA A 263 21.37 5.71 24.90
N PRO A 264 20.58 6.03 25.94
CA PRO A 264 19.14 5.96 25.84
C PRO A 264 18.58 6.92 24.77
N PHE A 265 17.56 6.48 24.03
CA PHE A 265 16.74 7.38 23.24
C PHE A 265 15.70 8.02 24.15
N THR A 266 15.64 9.35 24.19
CA THR A 266 14.79 10.11 25.09
C THR A 266 13.68 10.83 24.35
N VAL A 267 12.46 10.76 24.88
CA VAL A 267 11.31 11.55 24.43
C VAL A 267 10.85 12.39 25.61
N ASP A 268 11.00 13.71 25.50
CA ASP A 268 10.68 14.63 26.59
C ASP A 268 9.27 15.20 26.44
N ARG A 269 8.50 15.22 27.54
CA ARG A 269 7.19 15.85 27.67
C ARG A 269 6.21 15.45 26.54
N LEU A 270 6.19 14.17 26.17
CA LEU A 270 5.27 13.68 25.17
C LEU A 270 3.84 13.78 25.69
N THR A 271 2.95 14.37 24.88
CA THR A 271 1.51 14.18 25.05
C THR A 271 1.09 13.09 24.08
N HIS A 272 1.00 11.86 24.57
CA HIS A 272 0.58 10.72 23.78
C HIS A 272 -0.93 10.77 23.62
N TYR A 273 -1.39 11.12 22.42
CA TYR A 273 -2.81 11.26 22.13
C TYR A 273 -3.57 9.96 22.36
N ARG A 274 -4.84 10.07 22.74
CA ARG A 274 -5.79 8.94 22.74
C ARG A 274 -5.91 8.36 21.32
N GLN A 275 -6.06 7.03 21.22
CA GLN A 275 -6.19 6.27 19.98
C GLN A 275 -5.02 6.49 19.01
N ALA A 276 -3.82 6.66 19.56
CA ALA A 276 -2.59 6.90 18.83
C ALA A 276 -1.47 5.97 19.31
N ARG A 277 -0.43 5.84 18.49
CA ARG A 277 0.75 5.01 18.74
C ARG A 277 2.00 5.66 18.18
N TRP A 278 3.14 5.24 18.69
CA TRP A 278 4.45 5.59 18.14
C TRP A 278 5.41 4.43 18.34
N HIS A 279 6.53 4.44 17.63
CA HIS A 279 7.52 3.40 17.73
C HIS A 279 8.95 3.91 17.58
N HIS A 280 9.92 3.08 17.97
CA HIS A 280 11.33 3.35 17.77
C HIS A 280 12.10 2.04 17.59
N VAL A 281 12.95 2.01 16.55
CA VAL A 281 13.75 0.85 16.20
C VAL A 281 15.17 1.00 16.73
N ALA A 282 15.62 0.06 17.54
CA ALA A 282 16.98 -0.05 18.05
C ALA A 282 17.64 -1.38 17.66
N TRP A 283 18.97 -1.43 17.70
CA TRP A 283 19.74 -2.64 17.45
C TRP A 283 20.67 -2.93 18.62
N TRP A 284 20.88 -4.21 18.93
CA TRP A 284 21.79 -4.68 19.97
C TRP A 284 22.73 -5.76 19.41
N GLY A 285 23.92 -5.87 19.99
CA GLY A 285 24.91 -6.92 19.69
C GLY A 285 25.99 -6.43 18.73
N ARG A 286 26.34 -7.27 17.74
CA ARG A 286 27.39 -6.96 16.74
C ARG A 286 27.16 -5.65 16.00
N TYR A 287 25.90 -5.27 15.78
CA TYR A 287 25.53 -4.02 15.09
C TYR A 287 24.68 -3.14 16.00
N ASP A 288 24.92 -1.82 15.93
CA ASP A 288 24.18 -0.77 16.63
C ASP A 288 23.11 -0.11 15.75
N ARG A 289 23.04 -0.50 14.47
CA ARG A 289 22.07 -0.05 13.47
C ARG A 289 21.92 -1.11 12.37
N ALA A 290 20.98 -0.90 11.46
CA ALA A 290 20.85 -1.76 10.28
C ALA A 290 22.15 -1.72 9.45
N PRO A 291 22.78 -2.86 9.13
CA PRO A 291 24.06 -2.87 8.40
C PRO A 291 23.88 -2.66 6.89
N TRP A 292 22.73 -3.05 6.34
CA TRP A 292 22.45 -2.99 4.90
C TRP A 292 21.09 -2.38 4.60
N PHE A 293 21.01 -1.67 3.49
CA PHE A 293 19.78 -1.29 2.81
C PHE A 293 19.60 -2.15 1.56
N ALA A 294 18.48 -2.86 1.47
CA ALA A 294 18.06 -3.58 0.27
C ALA A 294 17.32 -2.64 -0.69
N ALA A 295 18.02 -2.17 -1.72
CA ALA A 295 17.45 -1.36 -2.77
C ALA A 295 16.79 -2.26 -3.83
N LEU A 296 15.46 -2.38 -3.72
CA LEU A 296 14.63 -3.23 -4.59
C LEU A 296 14.60 -2.74 -6.04
N ASN A 297 14.12 -3.58 -6.95
CA ASN A 297 13.88 -3.19 -8.34
C ASN A 297 12.49 -2.57 -8.52
N GLY A 298 12.45 -1.26 -8.71
CA GLY A 298 11.21 -0.49 -8.87
C GLY A 298 10.41 -0.87 -10.14
N ARG A 299 11.09 -1.20 -11.24
CA ARG A 299 10.42 -1.68 -12.46
C ARG A 299 9.77 -3.03 -12.24
N TYR A 300 10.40 -3.91 -11.47
CA TYR A 300 9.80 -5.19 -11.12
C TYR A 300 8.60 -5.00 -10.18
N LEU A 301 8.73 -4.17 -9.13
CA LEU A 301 7.61 -3.82 -8.25
C LEU A 301 6.41 -3.28 -9.04
N GLN A 302 6.62 -2.32 -9.93
CA GLN A 302 5.57 -1.74 -10.79
C GLN A 302 5.01 -2.72 -11.84
N ALA A 303 5.66 -3.85 -12.06
CA ALA A 303 5.15 -4.91 -12.92
C ALA A 303 4.40 -5.99 -12.14
N THR A 304 4.34 -5.89 -10.81
CA THR A 304 3.40 -6.65 -9.99
C THR A 304 2.08 -5.88 -9.88
N PRO A 305 0.97 -6.54 -9.48
CA PRO A 305 -0.24 -5.82 -9.10
C PRO A 305 -0.16 -5.08 -7.76
N ALA A 306 0.97 -5.14 -7.05
CA ALA A 306 1.09 -4.58 -5.71
C ALA A 306 1.19 -3.05 -5.70
N VAL A 307 1.75 -2.41 -6.73
CA VAL A 307 1.88 -0.94 -6.79
C VAL A 307 1.54 -0.44 -8.19
N PRO A 308 1.12 0.82 -8.35
CA PRO A 308 0.84 1.39 -9.66
C PRO A 308 2.07 1.42 -10.56
N ARG A 309 1.84 1.44 -11.88
CA ARG A 309 2.86 1.81 -12.86
C ARG A 309 2.98 3.32 -12.94
N TYR A 310 4.21 3.81 -12.96
CA TYR A 310 4.51 5.23 -13.04
C TYR A 310 5.31 5.57 -14.29
N GLU A 311 5.17 6.81 -14.74
CA GLU A 311 6.10 7.41 -15.67
C GLU A 311 7.52 7.43 -15.08
N GLN A 312 8.53 7.35 -15.95
CA GLN A 312 9.92 7.50 -15.55
C GLN A 312 10.20 8.99 -15.32
N VAL A 313 9.94 9.46 -14.10
CA VAL A 313 10.11 10.85 -13.69
C VAL A 313 11.45 11.02 -12.99
N THR A 314 12.18 12.10 -13.27
CA THR A 314 13.33 12.50 -12.44
C THR A 314 12.81 13.38 -11.31
N LEU A 315 13.01 12.96 -10.06
CA LEU A 315 12.55 13.74 -8.90
C LEU A 315 13.35 15.04 -8.78
N ASP A 316 12.66 16.12 -8.39
CA ASP A 316 13.30 17.41 -8.17
C ASP A 316 14.41 17.31 -7.11
N LYS A 317 15.60 17.83 -7.45
CA LYS A 317 16.77 17.71 -6.60
C LYS A 317 16.62 18.54 -5.32
N THR A 318 15.96 19.69 -5.40
CA THR A 318 15.76 20.58 -4.26
C THR A 318 14.77 19.96 -3.27
N MET A 319 13.67 19.40 -3.75
CA MET A 319 12.74 18.61 -2.94
C MET A 319 13.48 17.46 -2.24
N MET A 320 14.19 16.62 -2.99
CA MET A 320 14.88 15.44 -2.44
C MET A 320 16.02 15.78 -1.46
N ALA A 321 16.58 16.99 -1.52
CA ALA A 321 17.56 17.45 -0.55
C ALA A 321 16.93 17.83 0.81
N ASN A 322 15.64 18.17 0.82
CA ASN A 322 14.94 18.73 1.98
C ASN A 322 13.85 17.82 2.56
N VAL A 323 13.70 16.59 2.08
CA VAL A 323 12.72 15.63 2.62
C VAL A 323 12.98 15.31 4.09
N ARG A 324 11.91 15.20 4.88
CA ARG A 324 11.97 14.75 6.28
C ARG A 324 12.21 13.24 6.32
N ARG A 325 13.25 12.78 7.00
CA ARG A 325 13.68 11.36 7.03
C ARG A 325 13.47 10.68 8.39
N ASP A 326 12.98 11.45 9.34
CA ASP A 326 12.67 11.11 10.72
C ASP A 326 11.75 12.20 11.28
N CYS A 327 10.86 11.83 12.21
CA CYS A 327 10.00 12.73 12.94
C CYS A 327 9.83 12.23 14.38
N ALA A 328 9.69 13.17 15.31
CA ALA A 328 9.46 12.83 16.71
C ALA A 328 8.08 12.14 16.90
N PRO A 329 7.91 11.33 17.96
CA PRO A 329 6.59 10.80 18.31
C PRO A 329 5.51 11.89 18.38
N MET A 330 4.32 11.56 17.88
CA MET A 330 3.16 12.47 17.76
C MET A 330 3.31 13.65 16.76
N ASP A 331 4.43 13.74 16.04
CA ASP A 331 4.57 14.65 14.90
C ASP A 331 3.86 14.08 13.66
N HIS A 332 3.34 14.95 12.80
CA HIS A 332 2.59 14.56 11.59
C HIS A 332 3.47 14.43 10.34
N CYS A 333 4.79 14.59 10.45
CA CYS A 333 5.72 14.68 9.32
C CYS A 333 5.21 15.63 8.22
N ASP A 334 5.07 15.13 6.99
CA ASP A 334 4.51 15.82 5.84
C ASP A 334 3.05 15.43 5.58
N VAL A 335 2.44 14.61 6.46
CA VAL A 335 1.01 14.31 6.43
C VAL A 335 0.25 15.55 6.90
N ASN A 336 -0.84 15.91 6.23
CA ASN A 336 -1.60 17.10 6.61
C ASN A 336 -2.29 16.92 7.97
N PRO A 337 -2.02 17.78 8.98
CA PRO A 337 -2.59 17.63 10.31
C PRO A 337 -4.11 17.74 10.32
N ARG A 338 -4.71 18.48 9.37
CA ARG A 338 -6.16 18.61 9.21
C ARG A 338 -6.54 18.04 7.84
N MET A 339 -6.71 16.73 7.76
CA MET A 339 -6.94 16.05 6.48
C MET A 339 -8.17 16.61 5.76
N GLU A 340 -9.19 17.05 6.48
CA GLU A 340 -10.42 17.65 5.95
C GLU A 340 -10.22 18.98 5.20
N SER A 341 -9.04 19.60 5.31
CA SER A 341 -8.73 20.86 4.64
C SER A 341 -8.82 20.75 3.11
N THR A 342 -9.28 21.82 2.47
CA THR A 342 -9.49 21.85 1.02
C THR A 342 -8.17 21.96 0.26
N GLY A 343 -8.15 21.47 -0.98
CA GLY A 343 -7.01 21.60 -1.89
C GLY A 343 -6.19 20.32 -2.07
N ALA A 344 -5.11 20.43 -2.82
CA ALA A 344 -4.15 19.35 -3.02
C ALA A 344 -3.31 19.14 -1.76
N GLN A 345 -3.00 17.88 -1.46
CA GLN A 345 -2.20 17.50 -0.30
C GLN A 345 -1.25 16.36 -0.71
N SER A 346 -0.03 16.33 -0.18
CA SER A 346 1.00 15.36 -0.58
C SER A 346 0.63 13.90 -0.31
N GLN A 347 -0.30 13.65 0.61
CA GLN A 347 -0.78 12.29 0.84
C GLN A 347 -1.88 11.83 -0.13
N ILE A 348 -2.50 12.73 -0.89
CA ILE A 348 -3.63 12.41 -1.77
C ILE A 348 -3.12 11.83 -3.09
N GLY A 349 -3.55 10.61 -3.39
CA GLY A 349 -3.28 9.91 -4.65
C GLY A 349 -3.40 8.40 -4.48
N PRO A 350 -3.17 7.62 -5.56
CA PRO A 350 -3.00 6.18 -5.50
C PRO A 350 -2.04 5.73 -4.41
N LEU A 351 -0.90 6.40 -4.33
CA LEU A 351 0.06 6.34 -3.23
C LEU A 351 0.38 7.79 -2.82
N PRO A 352 0.77 8.07 -1.58
CA PRO A 352 1.25 9.40 -1.21
C PRO A 352 2.58 9.72 -1.90
N THR A 353 2.93 11.01 -2.02
CA THR A 353 4.13 11.49 -2.73
C THR A 353 5.41 10.73 -2.35
N TRP A 354 5.64 10.51 -1.05
CA TRP A 354 6.84 9.82 -0.55
C TRP A 354 6.89 8.34 -0.96
N SER A 355 5.75 7.65 -0.98
CA SER A 355 5.67 6.25 -1.39
C SER A 355 5.83 6.10 -2.90
N ALA A 356 5.21 7.00 -3.68
CA ALA A 356 5.40 7.05 -5.13
C ALA A 356 6.86 7.36 -5.49
N ALA A 357 7.50 8.32 -4.81
CA ALA A 357 8.91 8.63 -4.98
C ALA A 357 9.82 7.41 -4.75
N TYR A 358 9.57 6.63 -3.69
CA TYR A 358 10.28 5.38 -3.43
C TYR A 358 10.02 4.32 -4.52
N VAL A 359 8.77 4.11 -4.95
CA VAL A 359 8.44 3.10 -5.99
C VAL A 359 9.11 3.42 -7.33
N ILE A 360 9.26 4.71 -7.67
CA ILE A 360 9.96 5.14 -8.90
C ILE A 360 11.48 5.04 -8.71
N HIS A 361 12.01 5.45 -7.56
CA HIS A 361 13.46 5.50 -7.26
C HIS A 361 13.83 4.72 -5.99
N PRO A 362 13.66 3.38 -5.94
CA PRO A 362 13.90 2.59 -4.72
C PRO A 362 15.38 2.47 -4.35
N GLN A 363 16.27 2.98 -5.21
CA GLN A 363 17.71 3.04 -4.98
C GLN A 363 18.13 4.28 -4.19
N ASP A 364 17.26 5.29 -4.04
CA ASP A 364 17.53 6.47 -3.22
C ASP A 364 17.13 6.22 -1.77
N TYR A 365 18.12 6.02 -0.90
CA TYR A 365 17.90 5.80 0.53
C TYR A 365 17.15 6.96 1.20
N ARG A 366 17.24 8.19 0.66
CA ARG A 366 16.45 9.33 1.17
C ARG A 366 14.96 9.13 0.91
N ALA A 367 14.58 8.62 -0.28
CA ALA A 367 13.19 8.33 -0.60
C ALA A 367 12.64 7.21 0.30
N TYR A 368 13.45 6.18 0.58
CA TYR A 368 13.10 5.12 1.53
C TYR A 368 12.84 5.68 2.94
N ARG A 369 13.76 6.50 3.47
CA ARG A 369 13.59 7.10 4.80
C ARG A 369 12.46 8.14 4.86
N TRP A 370 12.23 8.86 3.77
CA TRP A 370 11.09 9.78 3.65
C TRP A 370 9.75 9.05 3.71
N MET A 371 9.66 7.89 3.03
CA MET A 371 8.49 7.03 3.07
C MET A 371 8.23 6.46 4.46
N LEU A 372 9.27 5.97 5.15
CA LEU A 372 9.13 5.44 6.50
C LEU A 372 8.70 6.52 7.48
N ALA A 373 9.40 7.66 7.54
CA ALA A 373 9.05 8.74 8.48
C ALA A 373 7.59 9.17 8.36
N ASN A 374 7.09 9.37 7.14
CA ASN A 374 5.69 9.72 6.93
C ASN A 374 4.70 8.58 7.20
N SER A 375 5.14 7.33 7.14
CA SER A 375 4.32 6.18 7.56
C SER A 375 4.30 6.06 9.09
N ASP A 376 5.39 6.42 9.77
CA ASP A 376 5.48 6.45 11.24
C ASP A 376 4.54 7.52 11.82
N ALA A 377 4.48 8.70 11.18
CA ALA A 377 3.60 9.80 11.57
C ALA A 377 2.10 9.50 11.51
N LEU A 378 1.68 8.48 10.74
CA LEU A 378 0.28 8.06 10.72
C LEU A 378 -0.18 7.55 12.08
N GLY A 379 0.74 6.99 12.87
CA GLY A 379 0.49 6.53 14.24
C GLY A 379 -0.02 7.62 15.18
N ALA A 380 0.24 8.90 14.87
CA ALA A 380 -0.20 10.03 15.70
C ALA A 380 -1.70 10.37 15.55
N TYR A 381 -2.35 9.92 14.48
CA TYR A 381 -3.76 10.20 14.23
C TYR A 381 -4.64 9.29 15.09
N HIS A 382 -5.80 9.79 15.53
CA HIS A 382 -6.70 9.11 16.46
C HIS A 382 -7.57 8.01 15.80
N VAL A 383 -6.95 7.13 15.01
CA VAL A 383 -7.60 6.05 14.25
C VAL A 383 -7.36 4.64 14.82
N HIS A 384 -6.55 4.53 15.87
CA HIS A 384 -6.11 3.24 16.40
C HIS A 384 -7.07 2.75 17.47
N TYR A 385 -7.71 1.60 17.27
CA TYR A 385 -8.65 1.02 18.24
C TYR A 385 -8.31 -0.47 18.35
N ARG A 386 -7.66 -0.88 19.45
CA ARG A 386 -7.27 -2.25 19.74
C ARG A 386 -8.20 -2.89 20.74
N GLN A 387 -8.55 -4.15 20.49
CA GLN A 387 -9.31 -4.98 21.42
C GLN A 387 -8.39 -5.56 22.49
N ARG A 388 -8.73 -5.37 23.77
CA ARG A 388 -7.90 -5.83 24.89
C ARG A 388 -7.82 -7.36 24.98
N ASP A 389 -8.93 -8.05 24.69
CA ASP A 389 -9.04 -9.50 24.91
C ASP A 389 -8.28 -10.32 23.87
N THR A 390 -8.22 -9.85 22.63
CA THR A 390 -7.54 -10.54 21.51
C THR A 390 -6.18 -9.92 21.18
N GLY A 391 -5.98 -8.64 21.52
CA GLY A 391 -4.86 -7.86 21.04
C GLY A 391 -4.92 -7.51 19.55
N ASP A 392 -6.03 -7.79 18.88
CA ASP A 392 -6.26 -7.41 17.48
C ASP A 392 -6.79 -5.98 17.36
N VAL A 393 -6.65 -5.40 16.17
CA VAL A 393 -7.39 -4.18 15.82
C VAL A 393 -8.91 -4.46 15.91
N LEU A 394 -9.70 -3.42 16.12
CA LEU A 394 -11.16 -3.51 16.09
C LEU A 394 -11.62 -4.06 14.73
N SER A 395 -12.82 -4.65 14.69
CA SER A 395 -13.43 -5.08 13.43
C SER A 395 -14.93 -5.05 13.58
N VAL A 396 -15.62 -4.58 12.53
CA VAL A 396 -17.08 -4.61 12.50
C VAL A 396 -17.66 -6.01 12.24
N ASP A 397 -16.82 -7.03 11.99
CA ASP A 397 -17.27 -8.42 11.97
C ASP A 397 -17.57 -8.92 13.40
N ALA A 398 -16.66 -8.60 14.34
CA ALA A 398 -16.84 -8.89 15.76
C ALA A 398 -17.74 -7.85 16.47
N HIS A 399 -17.70 -6.59 16.01
CA HIS A 399 -18.40 -5.44 16.60
C HIS A 399 -19.26 -4.71 15.55
N PRO A 400 -20.33 -5.35 15.04
CA PRO A 400 -21.14 -4.81 13.95
C PRO A 400 -21.70 -3.43 14.22
N CYS A 401 -21.84 -3.03 15.48
CA CYS A 401 -22.43 -1.76 15.90
C CYS A 401 -21.39 -0.69 16.29
N ALA A 402 -20.09 -1.02 16.32
CA ALA A 402 -19.04 -0.06 16.67
C ALA A 402 -19.08 1.17 15.74
N THR A 403 -19.11 2.37 16.33
CA THR A 403 -19.15 3.60 15.54
C THR A 403 -18.59 4.82 16.27
N LEU A 404 -18.03 5.76 15.51
CA LEU A 404 -17.62 7.08 15.99
C LEU A 404 -18.76 8.12 15.89
N ILE A 405 -19.87 7.79 15.23
CA ILE A 405 -21.04 8.66 15.18
C ILE A 405 -21.79 8.60 16.53
N GLY A 406 -22.34 9.74 16.95
CA GLY A 406 -22.79 10.01 18.32
C GLY A 406 -23.74 8.99 18.97
N PRO A 407 -23.98 9.12 20.29
CA PRO A 407 -24.67 8.12 21.13
C PRO A 407 -26.04 7.63 20.61
N ALA A 408 -26.79 8.48 19.87
CA ALA A 408 -28.15 8.19 19.40
C ALA A 408 -28.22 7.04 18.36
N GLU A 409 -27.13 6.77 17.64
CA GLU A 409 -27.05 5.67 16.66
C GLU A 409 -26.62 4.34 17.32
N ARG A 410 -25.97 4.43 18.49
CA ARG A 410 -25.43 3.26 19.22
C ARG A 410 -26.47 2.49 20.00
N ALA A 411 -27.54 3.16 20.47
CA ALA A 411 -28.59 2.55 21.30
C ALA A 411 -29.65 1.75 20.51
N LYS A 412 -29.54 1.66 19.18
CA LYS A 412 -30.56 1.10 18.27
C LYS A 412 -30.07 -0.11 17.48
N CYS A 413 -29.01 -0.77 17.92
CA CYS A 413 -28.43 -1.87 17.15
C CYS A 413 -29.11 -3.21 17.48
N ASP A 414 -29.77 -3.79 16.48
CA ASP A 414 -30.51 -5.05 16.61
C ASP A 414 -29.77 -6.27 16.00
N VAL A 415 -28.48 -6.14 15.67
CA VAL A 415 -27.72 -7.13 14.86
C VAL A 415 -26.71 -7.92 15.70
N PRO A 416 -26.83 -9.26 15.81
CA PRO A 416 -25.83 -10.11 16.46
C PRO A 416 -24.48 -10.21 15.71
N PRO A 417 -23.36 -10.51 16.42
CA PRO A 417 -23.26 -10.45 17.89
C PRO A 417 -23.40 -8.99 18.34
N HIS A 418 -24.36 -8.69 19.22
CA HIS A 418 -24.52 -7.36 19.78
C HIS A 418 -24.04 -7.43 21.23
N GLY A 419 -22.79 -7.03 21.45
CA GLY A 419 -22.28 -6.70 22.77
C GLY A 419 -22.55 -5.23 23.11
N ASP A 420 -21.91 -4.73 24.15
CA ASP A 420 -21.80 -3.29 24.37
C ASP A 420 -20.74 -2.69 23.43
N ASP A 421 -21.08 -2.53 22.15
CA ASP A 421 -20.20 -1.94 21.14
C ASP A 421 -20.03 -0.41 21.29
N ARG A 422 -20.47 0.17 22.42
CA ARG A 422 -20.34 1.61 22.68
C ARG A 422 -18.88 1.94 23.01
N LEU A 423 -18.18 2.48 22.02
CA LEU A 423 -16.87 3.09 22.24
C LEU A 423 -16.98 4.18 23.33
N PRO A 424 -16.18 4.10 24.42
CA PRO A 424 -16.29 5.02 25.55
C PRO A 424 -15.96 6.46 25.13
N ALA A 425 -16.83 7.38 25.57
CA ALA A 425 -16.65 8.81 25.34
C ALA A 425 -15.52 9.33 26.22
N CYS A 426 -14.66 10.17 25.65
CA CYS A 426 -13.68 10.88 26.45
C CYS A 426 -14.35 11.95 27.32
N GLN A 427 -14.07 11.95 28.62
CA GLN A 427 -14.54 12.96 29.58
C GLN A 427 -13.40 13.84 30.12
N GLY A 428 -12.16 13.60 29.70
CA GLY A 428 -10.95 14.32 30.14
C GLY A 428 -10.24 15.02 29.00
N ASP A 429 -8.91 15.12 29.07
CA ASP A 429 -8.08 15.63 27.98
C ASP A 429 -8.00 14.60 26.84
N CYS A 430 -8.56 14.94 25.69
CA CYS A 430 -8.46 14.18 24.44
C CYS A 430 -8.19 15.08 23.24
N ASP A 431 -7.69 16.29 23.49
CA ASP A 431 -7.41 17.22 22.41
C ASP A 431 -6.27 16.66 21.56
N SER A 432 -6.48 16.66 20.24
CA SER A 432 -5.45 16.36 19.27
C SER A 432 -5.45 17.48 18.22
N PRO A 433 -4.27 17.99 17.82
CA PRO A 433 -4.17 18.91 16.70
C PRO A 433 -4.42 18.20 15.37
N LEU A 434 -4.45 16.86 15.38
CA LEU A 434 -4.55 16.01 14.20
C LEU A 434 -5.98 15.52 14.01
N ASN A 435 -6.49 15.65 12.79
CA ASN A 435 -7.81 15.23 12.40
C ASN A 435 -7.74 14.32 11.15
N PRO A 436 -7.98 13.01 11.30
CA PRO A 436 -8.09 12.10 10.17
C PRO A 436 -9.43 12.32 9.45
N GLU A 437 -9.43 12.18 8.12
CA GLU A 437 -10.64 12.31 7.31
C GLU A 437 -10.57 11.38 6.10
N LEU A 438 -11.62 10.60 5.86
CA LEU A 438 -11.62 9.52 4.87
C LEU A 438 -11.47 10.01 3.43
N ALA A 439 -12.13 11.10 3.05
CA ALA A 439 -12.05 11.65 1.70
C ALA A 439 -10.69 12.27 1.36
N HIS A 440 -9.82 12.57 2.33
CA HIS A 440 -8.46 13.08 2.11
C HIS A 440 -7.38 12.15 2.67
N ALA A 441 -7.75 10.94 3.09
CA ALA A 441 -6.82 9.94 3.59
C ALA A 441 -5.85 9.48 2.48
N GLY A 442 -4.55 9.52 2.79
CA GLY A 442 -3.52 8.90 1.96
C GLY A 442 -3.53 7.37 2.03
N ALA A 443 -2.69 6.71 1.22
CA ALA A 443 -2.51 5.25 1.32
C ALA A 443 -1.62 4.95 2.55
N PRO A 444 -2.17 4.34 3.62
CA PRO A 444 -1.52 4.32 4.93
C PRO A 444 -0.57 3.13 5.07
N ALA A 445 0.73 3.39 5.30
CA ALA A 445 1.78 2.41 5.59
C ALA A 445 1.94 1.22 4.61
N TYR A 446 1.17 1.16 3.53
CA TYR A 446 1.09 0.02 2.62
C TYR A 446 2.44 -0.31 1.96
N VAL A 447 3.09 0.68 1.34
CA VAL A 447 4.40 0.47 0.70
C VAL A 447 5.49 0.25 1.75
N ALA A 448 5.39 0.90 2.92
CA ALA A 448 6.31 0.65 4.03
C ALA A 448 6.25 -0.81 4.47
N TYR A 449 5.06 -1.39 4.66
CA TYR A 449 4.92 -2.83 4.94
C TYR A 449 5.42 -3.70 3.77
N LEU A 450 5.04 -3.36 2.54
CA LEU A 450 5.42 -4.10 1.33
C LEU A 450 6.94 -4.36 1.25
N VAL A 451 7.76 -3.38 1.60
CA VAL A 451 9.21 -3.42 1.38
C VAL A 451 10.06 -3.62 2.63
N THR A 452 9.49 -3.42 3.82
CA THR A 452 10.17 -3.75 5.08
C THR A 452 9.80 -5.15 5.56
N GLY A 453 8.53 -5.54 5.37
CA GLY A 453 7.96 -6.71 6.00
C GLY A 453 7.69 -6.53 7.51
N ASP A 454 7.79 -5.31 8.06
CA ASP A 454 7.69 -5.09 9.50
C ASP A 454 6.24 -5.14 10.00
N TRP A 455 6.08 -5.75 11.19
CA TRP A 455 4.78 -5.88 11.84
C TRP A 455 4.12 -4.54 12.16
N TYR A 456 4.89 -3.51 12.55
CA TYR A 456 4.35 -2.19 12.85
C TYR A 456 3.54 -1.60 11.68
N TYR A 457 4.10 -1.63 10.46
CA TYR A 457 3.43 -1.12 9.28
C TYR A 457 2.25 -2.00 8.81
N ALA A 458 2.31 -3.32 9.04
CA ALA A 458 1.17 -4.19 8.80
C ALA A 458 -0.02 -3.85 9.74
N GLN A 459 0.27 -3.59 11.01
CA GLN A 459 -0.74 -3.12 11.97
C GLN A 459 -1.25 -1.72 11.63
N GLU A 460 -0.38 -0.80 11.23
CA GLU A 460 -0.76 0.55 10.82
C GLU A 460 -1.75 0.52 9.65
N LEU A 461 -1.44 -0.28 8.62
CA LEU A 461 -2.36 -0.52 7.50
C LEU A 461 -3.72 -1.08 7.98
N SER A 462 -3.69 -2.02 8.93
CA SER A 462 -4.91 -2.64 9.48
C SER A 462 -5.76 -1.65 10.28
N PHE A 463 -5.15 -0.81 11.12
CA PHE A 463 -5.85 0.22 11.89
C PHE A 463 -6.56 1.23 10.98
N TRP A 464 -5.86 1.74 9.98
CA TRP A 464 -6.47 2.66 9.01
C TRP A 464 -7.58 1.98 8.19
N ALA A 465 -7.37 0.73 7.76
CA ALA A 465 -8.37 -0.02 7.02
C ALA A 465 -9.64 -0.24 7.85
N ASP A 466 -9.53 -0.66 9.10
CA ASP A 466 -10.69 -0.84 9.98
C ASP A 466 -11.39 0.50 10.29
N TRP A 467 -10.62 1.56 10.57
CA TRP A 467 -11.16 2.91 10.80
C TRP A 467 -12.00 3.42 9.62
N THR A 468 -11.62 3.11 8.37
CA THR A 468 -12.42 3.47 7.19
C THR A 468 -13.86 2.94 7.25
N VAL A 469 -14.07 1.84 7.98
CA VAL A 469 -15.36 1.15 8.09
C VAL A 469 -16.13 1.65 9.31
N PHE A 470 -15.61 1.46 10.52
CA PHE A 470 -16.38 1.72 11.74
C PHE A 470 -16.60 3.21 12.02
N GLN A 471 -15.84 4.13 11.43
CA GLN A 471 -16.08 5.57 11.64
C GLN A 471 -17.51 6.01 11.24
N SER A 472 -18.14 5.27 10.32
CA SER A 472 -19.46 5.59 9.75
C SER A 472 -20.64 5.02 10.55
N ASN A 473 -21.85 5.47 10.19
CA ASN A 473 -23.10 5.00 10.78
C ASN A 473 -23.34 3.51 10.50
N PRO A 474 -23.61 2.66 11.51
CA PRO A 474 -23.81 1.22 11.32
C PRO A 474 -24.89 0.87 10.30
N GLY A 475 -26.05 1.53 10.32
CA GLY A 475 -27.14 1.26 9.38
C GLY A 475 -26.77 1.63 7.93
N TYR A 476 -26.11 2.77 7.72
CA TYR A 476 -25.67 3.18 6.37
C TYR A 476 -24.58 2.27 5.78
N ARG A 477 -23.72 1.71 6.64
CA ARG A 477 -22.74 0.69 6.23
C ARG A 477 -23.28 -0.74 6.22
N ASN A 478 -24.58 -0.92 6.46
CA ASN A 478 -25.19 -2.24 6.57
C ASN A 478 -24.43 -3.16 7.55
N TYR A 479 -24.08 -2.59 8.71
CA TYR A 479 -23.40 -3.25 9.82
C TYR A 479 -22.10 -3.93 9.35
N ARG A 480 -21.95 -5.25 9.57
CA ARG A 480 -20.75 -6.01 9.21
C ARG A 480 -20.36 -5.98 7.72
N ALA A 481 -21.31 -5.66 6.83
CA ALA A 481 -21.01 -5.55 5.40
C ALA A 481 -20.07 -4.37 5.07
N GLY A 482 -19.97 -3.38 5.96
CA GLY A 482 -19.00 -2.29 5.85
C GLY A 482 -19.14 -1.44 4.58
N LEU A 483 -20.36 -1.19 4.13
CA LEU A 483 -20.60 -0.40 2.91
C LEU A 483 -20.28 1.09 3.11
N PHE A 484 -19.53 1.70 2.22
CA PHE A 484 -19.21 3.14 2.29
C PHE A 484 -19.92 3.97 1.21
N LYS A 485 -20.94 3.40 0.55
CA LYS A 485 -21.80 4.07 -0.46
C LYS A 485 -22.45 5.40 -0.01
N GLY A 486 -22.47 5.69 1.28
CA GLY A 486 -22.96 6.96 1.81
C GLY A 486 -22.02 8.14 1.52
N GLU A 487 -20.72 7.88 1.36
CA GLU A 487 -19.66 8.90 1.38
C GLU A 487 -19.58 9.77 0.11
N GLN A 488 -18.75 10.81 0.15
CA GLN A 488 -18.30 11.50 -1.07
C GLN A 488 -17.57 10.51 -1.99
N LEU A 489 -17.63 10.71 -3.30
CA LEU A 489 -17.10 9.74 -4.27
C LEU A 489 -15.58 9.46 -4.08
N ARG A 490 -14.81 10.48 -3.70
CA ARG A 490 -13.40 10.31 -3.32
C ARG A 490 -13.23 9.52 -2.03
N GLY A 491 -14.07 9.74 -1.01
CA GLY A 491 -14.05 8.92 0.22
C GLY A 491 -14.34 7.44 -0.07
N GLN A 492 -15.31 7.18 -0.95
CA GLN A 492 -15.58 5.83 -1.47
C GLN A 492 -14.35 5.24 -2.19
N ALA A 493 -13.65 6.03 -2.99
CA ALA A 493 -12.44 5.61 -3.70
C ALA A 493 -11.30 5.23 -2.74
N TRP A 494 -11.04 6.06 -1.74
CA TRP A 494 -9.96 5.82 -0.77
C TRP A 494 -10.28 4.69 0.21
N ALA A 495 -11.54 4.50 0.57
CA ALA A 495 -11.98 3.31 1.30
C ALA A 495 -11.71 2.02 0.48
N LEU A 496 -12.12 1.98 -0.80
CA LEU A 496 -11.84 0.84 -1.69
C LEU A 496 -10.34 0.55 -1.79
N ARG A 497 -9.51 1.58 -1.96
CA ARG A 497 -8.04 1.44 -2.02
C ARG A 497 -7.51 0.85 -0.71
N THR A 498 -7.74 1.50 0.43
CA THR A 498 -7.13 1.12 1.71
C THR A 498 -7.58 -0.28 2.17
N LEU A 499 -8.86 -0.61 2.01
CA LEU A 499 -9.37 -1.96 2.32
C LEU A 499 -8.82 -3.03 1.36
N GLY A 500 -8.73 -2.70 0.07
CA GLY A 500 -8.11 -3.55 -0.94
C GLY A 500 -6.64 -3.84 -0.65
N ASP A 501 -5.89 -2.81 -0.29
CA ASP A 501 -4.47 -2.89 0.07
C ASP A 501 -4.24 -3.79 1.29
N ALA A 502 -5.09 -3.67 2.33
CA ALA A 502 -5.05 -4.55 3.50
C ALA A 502 -5.40 -6.01 3.13
N ALA A 503 -6.51 -6.22 2.43
CA ALA A 503 -6.94 -7.56 1.99
C ALA A 503 -5.95 -8.23 1.02
N TYR A 504 -5.23 -7.44 0.21
CA TYR A 504 -4.25 -7.93 -0.74
C TYR A 504 -2.91 -8.28 -0.04
N LEU A 505 -2.39 -7.42 0.83
CA LEU A 505 -1.00 -7.52 1.27
C LEU A 505 -0.80 -8.18 2.64
N LEU A 506 -1.75 -8.06 3.58
CA LEU A 506 -1.61 -8.68 4.90
C LEU A 506 -1.29 -10.17 4.79
N ALA A 507 -0.67 -10.73 5.83
CA ALA A 507 -0.31 -12.15 5.82
C ALA A 507 -1.56 -13.04 5.68
N ASP A 508 -1.46 -14.17 4.99
CA ASP A 508 -2.58 -15.10 4.76
C ASP A 508 -3.15 -15.65 6.07
N ASP A 509 -2.34 -15.68 7.14
CA ASP A 509 -2.71 -16.09 8.49
C ASP A 509 -3.04 -14.90 9.43
N ASP A 510 -3.05 -13.67 8.91
CA ASP A 510 -3.48 -12.51 9.69
C ASP A 510 -4.99 -12.61 10.00
N PRO A 511 -5.41 -12.50 11.27
CA PRO A 511 -6.81 -12.68 11.66
C PRO A 511 -7.76 -11.66 11.01
N GLN A 512 -7.26 -10.49 10.59
CA GLN A 512 -8.08 -9.41 10.02
C GLN A 512 -8.23 -9.49 8.51
N LYS A 513 -7.38 -10.26 7.82
CA LYS A 513 -7.39 -10.33 6.36
C LYS A 513 -8.71 -10.86 5.80
N ALA A 514 -9.29 -11.86 6.45
CA ALA A 514 -10.59 -12.41 6.06
C ALA A 514 -11.70 -11.35 6.17
N PHE A 515 -11.69 -10.56 7.24
CA PHE A 515 -12.61 -9.44 7.44
C PHE A 515 -12.46 -8.37 6.34
N PHE A 516 -11.25 -7.88 6.08
CA PHE A 516 -11.06 -6.86 5.03
C PHE A 516 -11.46 -7.38 3.65
N THR A 517 -11.14 -8.64 3.34
CA THR A 517 -11.57 -9.28 2.09
C THR A 517 -13.10 -9.32 1.98
N HIS A 518 -13.80 -9.66 3.07
CA HIS A 518 -15.25 -9.66 3.11
C HIS A 518 -15.83 -8.26 2.80
N VAL A 519 -15.33 -7.21 3.45
CA VAL A 519 -15.82 -5.84 3.23
C VAL A 519 -15.58 -5.37 1.79
N VAL A 520 -14.42 -5.68 1.22
CA VAL A 520 -14.12 -5.38 -0.20
C VAL A 520 -15.12 -6.09 -1.11
N ASP A 521 -15.34 -7.39 -0.90
CA ASP A 521 -16.29 -8.18 -1.70
C ASP A 521 -17.72 -7.65 -1.61
N GLU A 522 -18.20 -7.29 -0.42
CA GLU A 522 -19.54 -6.74 -0.23
C GLU A 522 -19.71 -5.38 -0.93
N ASN A 523 -18.69 -4.52 -0.90
CA ASN A 523 -18.73 -3.26 -1.64
C ASN A 523 -18.71 -3.49 -3.15
N ILE A 524 -17.85 -4.36 -3.69
CA ILE A 524 -17.82 -4.69 -5.13
C ILE A 524 -19.18 -5.24 -5.57
N LYS A 525 -19.76 -6.20 -4.83
CA LYS A 525 -21.09 -6.74 -5.10
C LYS A 525 -22.15 -5.65 -5.11
N TRP A 526 -22.13 -4.76 -4.11
CA TRP A 526 -23.10 -3.67 -4.01
C TRP A 526 -23.01 -2.71 -5.22
N TYR A 527 -21.80 -2.29 -5.60
CA TYR A 527 -21.62 -1.42 -6.77
C TYR A 527 -22.03 -2.11 -8.07
N ASN A 528 -21.64 -3.37 -8.28
CA ASN A 528 -22.03 -4.10 -9.48
C ASN A 528 -23.55 -4.26 -9.56
N ALA A 529 -24.21 -4.68 -8.48
CA ALA A 529 -25.67 -4.80 -8.44
C ALA A 529 -26.38 -3.46 -8.66
N SER A 530 -25.82 -2.35 -8.16
CA SER A 530 -26.42 -1.01 -8.30
C SER A 530 -26.21 -0.41 -9.68
N TYR A 531 -25.09 -0.77 -10.35
CA TYR A 531 -24.62 -0.11 -11.56
C TYR A 531 -24.29 -1.08 -12.69
N SER A 532 -23.22 -1.86 -12.57
CA SER A 532 -22.66 -2.65 -13.67
C SER A 532 -23.64 -3.71 -14.21
N ASP A 533 -24.41 -4.34 -13.32
CA ASP A 533 -25.41 -5.38 -13.61
C ASP A 533 -26.83 -4.81 -13.74
N ASN A 534 -27.01 -3.54 -13.43
CA ASN A 534 -28.33 -2.91 -13.43
C ASN A 534 -28.64 -2.31 -14.82
N PRO A 535 -29.60 -2.88 -15.59
CA PRO A 535 -29.94 -2.37 -16.91
C PRO A 535 -30.56 -0.96 -16.89
N ALA A 536 -31.03 -0.50 -15.73
CA ALA A 536 -31.53 0.87 -15.54
C ALA A 536 -30.45 1.86 -15.09
N ALA A 537 -29.21 1.41 -14.87
CA ALA A 537 -28.11 2.29 -14.52
C ALA A 537 -27.82 3.29 -15.66
N ASN A 538 -27.26 4.44 -15.29
CA ASN A 538 -27.00 5.50 -16.26
C ASN A 538 -25.94 5.08 -17.30
N ALA A 539 -26.10 5.59 -18.52
CA ALA A 539 -25.22 5.29 -19.65
C ALA A 539 -23.86 6.00 -19.56
N LEU A 540 -23.73 7.00 -18.68
CA LEU A 540 -22.51 7.81 -18.53
C LEU A 540 -21.43 7.11 -17.68
N GLY A 541 -21.79 6.03 -16.97
CA GLY A 541 -20.88 5.36 -16.04
C GLY A 541 -20.62 6.13 -14.75
N VAL A 542 -21.50 7.07 -14.38
CA VAL A 542 -21.32 7.88 -13.17
C VAL A 542 -21.89 7.18 -11.94
N ILE A 543 -21.18 7.26 -10.82
CA ILE A 543 -21.65 6.84 -9.51
C ILE A 543 -22.49 7.96 -8.90
N THR A 544 -23.71 7.67 -8.46
CA THR A 544 -24.69 8.69 -8.04
C THR A 544 -25.32 8.47 -6.67
N ASN A 545 -24.85 7.48 -5.91
CA ASN A 545 -25.31 7.19 -4.56
C ASN A 545 -24.74 8.17 -3.52
N GLY A 546 -25.44 8.30 -2.39
CA GLY A 546 -24.97 9.07 -1.24
C GLY A 546 -24.58 10.49 -1.64
N TYR A 547 -23.40 10.92 -1.19
CA TYR A 547 -22.83 12.24 -1.50
C TYR A 547 -21.97 12.28 -2.78
N ALA A 548 -22.08 11.30 -3.69
CA ALA A 548 -21.38 11.33 -4.97
C ALA A 548 -21.88 12.44 -5.92
N MET A 549 -23.12 12.90 -5.75
CA MET A 549 -23.76 13.98 -6.51
C MET A 549 -23.91 15.26 -5.65
N SER A 550 -22.78 15.87 -5.28
CA SER A 550 -22.75 17.06 -4.40
C SER A 550 -22.46 18.38 -5.13
N TYR A 551 -22.18 18.36 -6.43
CA TYR A 551 -21.74 19.54 -7.16
C TYR A 551 -22.89 20.29 -7.83
N SER A 552 -22.72 21.61 -7.95
CA SER A 552 -23.65 22.48 -8.66
C SER A 552 -23.37 22.52 -10.15
N GLY A 553 -24.40 22.84 -10.94
CA GLY A 553 -24.25 23.20 -12.35
C GLY A 553 -23.68 24.61 -12.54
N PRO A 554 -23.30 25.00 -13.79
CA PRO A 554 -22.82 26.36 -14.08
C PRO A 554 -23.86 27.45 -13.80
N ASP A 555 -25.14 27.08 -13.72
CA ASP A 555 -26.25 27.97 -13.35
C ASP A 555 -26.51 28.04 -11.84
N GLY A 556 -25.64 27.44 -11.03
CA GLY A 556 -25.77 27.41 -9.56
C GLY A 556 -26.75 26.36 -9.04
N THR A 557 -27.44 25.60 -9.92
CA THR A 557 -28.35 24.53 -9.48
C THR A 557 -27.58 23.48 -8.69
N GLU A 558 -27.93 23.24 -7.44
CA GLU A 558 -27.22 22.31 -6.55
C GLU A 558 -27.53 20.83 -6.87
N HIS A 559 -26.60 19.93 -6.54
CA HIS A 559 -26.77 18.47 -6.66
C HIS A 559 -27.13 17.96 -8.07
N VAL A 560 -26.67 18.63 -9.12
CA VAL A 560 -26.86 18.20 -10.52
C VAL A 560 -25.57 17.84 -11.24
N GLY A 561 -24.43 18.10 -10.58
CA GLY A 561 -23.12 17.84 -11.13
C GLY A 561 -22.33 16.78 -10.37
N ILE A 562 -21.28 16.32 -11.05
CA ILE A 562 -20.22 15.45 -10.51
C ILE A 562 -18.86 16.14 -10.68
N ALA A 563 -17.89 15.73 -9.87
CA ALA A 563 -16.48 16.11 -10.05
C ALA A 563 -15.71 15.03 -10.83
N PRO A 564 -15.23 15.31 -12.06
CA PRO A 564 -14.43 14.37 -12.85
C PRO A 564 -13.16 13.88 -12.14
N TRP A 565 -12.54 14.73 -11.32
CA TRP A 565 -11.35 14.36 -10.55
C TRP A 565 -11.67 13.32 -9.47
N GLN A 566 -12.81 13.42 -8.76
CA GLN A 566 -13.24 12.37 -7.81
C GLN A 566 -13.57 11.07 -8.53
N ALA A 567 -14.26 11.16 -9.68
CA ALA A 567 -14.57 9.98 -10.47
C ALA A 567 -13.31 9.29 -11.02
N SER A 568 -12.23 10.05 -11.27
CA SER A 568 -10.94 9.50 -11.69
C SER A 568 -10.25 8.74 -10.57
N PHE A 569 -10.33 9.22 -9.33
CA PHE A 569 -9.86 8.47 -8.15
C PHE A 569 -10.65 7.17 -7.95
N PHE A 570 -11.99 7.22 -8.07
CA PHE A 570 -12.83 6.01 -7.96
C PHE A 570 -12.53 5.01 -9.08
N THR A 571 -12.40 5.48 -10.32
CA THR A 571 -12.06 4.64 -11.48
C THR A 571 -10.72 3.96 -11.29
N TRP A 572 -9.75 4.66 -10.70
CA TRP A 572 -8.47 4.05 -10.34
C TRP A 572 -8.59 3.05 -9.19
N ALA A 573 -9.30 3.37 -8.11
CA ALA A 573 -9.46 2.46 -6.97
C ALA A 573 -10.15 1.14 -7.38
N ALA A 574 -11.21 1.21 -8.17
CA ALA A 574 -11.84 0.03 -8.76
C ALA A 574 -10.88 -0.74 -9.68
N GLY A 575 -10.00 -0.03 -10.40
CA GLY A 575 -8.98 -0.64 -11.22
C GLY A 575 -7.84 -1.29 -10.46
N ASN A 576 -7.41 -0.70 -9.34
CA ASN A 576 -6.43 -1.28 -8.43
C ASN A 576 -6.93 -2.64 -7.91
N LEU A 577 -8.19 -2.70 -7.46
CA LEU A 577 -8.82 -3.96 -7.05
C LEU A 577 -8.90 -4.98 -8.20
N ALA A 578 -9.22 -4.53 -9.42
CA ALA A 578 -9.25 -5.40 -10.59
C ALA A 578 -7.87 -5.99 -10.91
N ASP A 579 -6.82 -5.18 -10.83
CA ASP A 579 -5.45 -5.62 -11.11
C ASP A 579 -4.91 -6.52 -9.98
N GLN A 580 -5.27 -6.23 -8.72
CA GLN A 580 -5.02 -7.08 -7.55
C GLN A 580 -5.80 -8.41 -7.57
N GLY A 581 -6.77 -8.56 -8.49
CA GLY A 581 -7.47 -9.82 -8.76
C GLY A 581 -8.75 -10.04 -7.95
N PHE A 582 -9.33 -8.99 -7.36
CA PHE A 582 -10.58 -9.12 -6.62
C PHE A 582 -11.76 -9.48 -7.55
N PRO A 583 -12.55 -10.53 -7.24
CA PRO A 583 -13.66 -10.96 -8.08
C PRO A 583 -14.68 -9.84 -8.34
N GLY A 584 -15.05 -9.64 -9.60
CA GLY A 584 -16.05 -8.63 -10.01
C GLY A 584 -15.52 -7.18 -10.09
N ALA A 585 -14.31 -6.89 -9.62
CA ALA A 585 -13.74 -5.53 -9.68
C ALA A 585 -13.49 -5.06 -11.13
N GLU A 586 -13.08 -5.97 -12.04
CA GLU A 586 -12.93 -5.65 -13.47
C GLU A 586 -14.25 -5.21 -14.11
N HIS A 587 -15.36 -5.82 -13.70
CA HIS A 587 -16.70 -5.47 -14.20
C HIS A 587 -17.10 -4.07 -13.73
N LEU A 588 -16.84 -3.76 -12.46
CA LEU A 588 -17.02 -2.42 -11.92
C LEU A 588 -16.13 -1.39 -12.63
N ARG A 589 -14.84 -1.70 -12.83
CA ARG A 589 -13.89 -0.84 -13.55
C ARG A 589 -14.42 -0.44 -14.92
N ARG A 590 -14.92 -1.40 -15.70
CA ARG A 590 -15.49 -1.13 -17.04
C ARG A 590 -16.71 -0.22 -16.99
N TYR A 591 -17.57 -0.36 -15.98
CA TYR A 591 -18.72 0.54 -15.81
C TYR A 591 -18.26 1.99 -15.58
N VAL A 592 -17.39 2.21 -14.59
CA VAL A 592 -16.97 3.57 -14.20
C VAL A 592 -16.02 4.23 -15.20
N ALA A 593 -15.22 3.44 -15.94
CA ALA A 593 -14.34 3.93 -17.00
C ALA A 593 -15.09 4.64 -18.15
N ARG A 594 -16.39 4.37 -18.33
CA ARG A 594 -17.20 5.00 -19.38
C ARG A 594 -17.19 6.53 -19.30
N LEU A 595 -17.09 7.10 -18.10
CA LEU A 595 -17.02 8.56 -17.94
C LEU A 595 -15.76 9.11 -18.61
N GLN A 596 -14.57 8.60 -18.26
CA GLN A 596 -13.29 9.06 -18.81
C GLN A 596 -13.18 8.73 -20.30
N ILE A 597 -13.62 7.55 -20.72
CA ILE A 597 -13.64 7.18 -22.14
C ILE A 597 -14.54 8.16 -22.91
N GLY A 598 -15.74 8.40 -22.42
CA GLY A 598 -16.73 9.25 -23.06
C GLY A 598 -16.32 10.72 -23.13
N THR A 599 -15.77 11.28 -22.06
CA THR A 599 -15.30 12.68 -22.09
C THR A 599 -14.07 12.88 -22.98
N LEU A 600 -13.31 11.82 -23.27
CA LEU A 600 -12.14 11.88 -24.16
C LEU A 600 -12.43 11.50 -25.61
N THR A 601 -13.52 10.78 -25.91
CA THR A 601 -13.75 10.20 -27.25
C THR A 601 -15.16 10.34 -27.79
N ALA A 602 -16.17 10.62 -26.97
CA ALA A 602 -17.55 10.63 -27.44
C ALA A 602 -17.82 11.84 -28.34
N PRO A 603 -18.50 11.65 -29.49
CA PRO A 603 -18.93 12.76 -30.33
C PRO A 603 -19.75 13.80 -29.56
N GLY A 604 -19.39 15.08 -29.73
CA GLY A 604 -20.08 16.20 -29.10
C GLY A 604 -19.64 16.54 -27.67
N PHE A 605 -18.62 15.86 -27.13
CA PHE A 605 -17.90 16.31 -25.94
C PHE A 605 -16.46 16.63 -26.33
N CYS A 606 -15.99 17.85 -26.05
CA CYS A 606 -14.63 18.24 -26.41
C CYS A 606 -13.63 17.79 -25.33
N PRO A 607 -12.61 16.97 -25.67
CA PRO A 607 -11.72 16.36 -24.67
C PRO A 607 -10.95 17.36 -23.81
N GLU A 608 -10.72 18.58 -24.29
CA GLU A 608 -10.13 19.66 -23.49
C GLU A 608 -10.93 19.98 -22.23
N MET A 609 -12.23 19.64 -22.19
CA MET A 609 -13.10 19.83 -21.03
C MET A 609 -13.24 18.61 -20.13
N ALA A 610 -12.55 17.50 -20.43
CA ALA A 610 -12.66 16.27 -19.65
C ALA A 610 -12.17 16.42 -18.19
N SER A 611 -11.24 17.35 -17.95
CA SER A 611 -10.68 17.69 -16.63
C SER A 611 -11.33 18.91 -15.98
N ALA A 612 -12.50 19.36 -16.44
CA ALA A 612 -13.22 20.45 -15.78
C ALA A 612 -13.50 20.12 -14.29
N TYR A 613 -13.60 21.15 -13.46
CA TYR A 613 -13.84 20.98 -12.02
C TYR A 613 -15.15 20.22 -11.72
N SER A 614 -16.20 20.51 -12.49
CA SER A 614 -17.50 19.84 -12.39
C SER A 614 -18.14 19.67 -13.76
N LEU A 615 -18.99 18.65 -13.90
CA LEU A 615 -19.83 18.40 -15.07
C LEU A 615 -21.29 18.29 -14.64
N LYS A 616 -22.19 19.05 -15.27
CA LYS A 616 -23.65 18.98 -15.08
C LYS A 616 -24.20 17.76 -15.81
N VAL A 617 -24.66 16.76 -15.06
CA VAL A 617 -25.12 15.45 -15.61
C VAL A 617 -26.64 15.29 -15.63
N ARG A 618 -27.38 16.28 -15.12
CA ARG A 618 -28.85 16.38 -15.21
C ARG A 618 -29.30 17.84 -15.16
N PRO A 619 -30.51 18.18 -15.62
CA PRO A 619 -30.98 19.57 -15.56
C PRO A 619 -31.31 20.01 -14.14
N GLU A 620 -31.94 19.13 -13.34
CA GLU A 620 -32.45 19.39 -11.99
C GLU A 620 -32.27 18.16 -11.07
N ARG A 621 -32.38 18.33 -9.74
CA ARG A 621 -32.06 17.31 -8.72
C ARG A 621 -32.88 16.01 -8.81
N GLN A 622 -34.09 16.03 -9.37
CA GLN A 622 -34.94 14.84 -9.51
C GLN A 622 -35.09 14.42 -10.97
N ALA A 623 -34.50 15.17 -11.90
CA ALA A 623 -34.56 14.84 -13.31
C ALA A 623 -33.68 13.62 -13.64
N PRO A 624 -34.06 12.83 -14.67
CA PRO A 624 -33.19 11.80 -15.20
C PRO A 624 -31.83 12.35 -15.60
N LEU A 625 -30.79 11.52 -15.43
CA LEU A 625 -29.46 11.83 -15.94
C LEU A 625 -29.48 11.91 -17.47
N TYR A 626 -28.61 12.74 -18.02
CA TYR A 626 -28.38 12.79 -19.46
C TYR A 626 -27.90 11.43 -19.97
N LYS A 627 -28.31 11.07 -21.19
CA LYS A 627 -27.96 9.79 -21.80
C LYS A 627 -26.69 9.86 -22.66
N ARG A 628 -26.30 11.06 -23.11
CA ARG A 628 -25.19 11.27 -24.04
C ARG A 628 -24.23 12.31 -23.49
N PHE A 629 -22.94 12.11 -23.74
CA PHE A 629 -21.90 13.08 -23.37
C PHE A 629 -22.09 14.44 -24.05
N ALA A 630 -22.63 14.50 -25.28
CA ALA A 630 -22.99 15.75 -25.93
C ALA A 630 -24.02 16.58 -25.13
N ASP A 631 -24.93 15.94 -24.40
CA ASP A 631 -25.91 16.64 -23.56
C ASP A 631 -25.24 17.16 -22.27
N VAL A 632 -24.32 16.37 -21.68
CA VAL A 632 -23.47 16.79 -20.55
C VAL A 632 -22.62 17.99 -20.93
N TYR A 633 -21.96 17.97 -22.10
CA TYR A 633 -21.12 19.06 -22.59
C TYR A 633 -21.90 20.36 -22.72
N ARG A 634 -23.05 20.33 -23.43
CA ARG A 634 -23.89 21.52 -23.62
C ARG A 634 -24.45 22.07 -22.31
N ALA A 635 -24.79 21.20 -21.36
CA ALA A 635 -25.32 21.61 -20.06
C ALA A 635 -24.24 22.14 -19.12
N SER A 636 -22.99 21.67 -19.26
CA SER A 636 -21.86 22.11 -18.43
C SER A 636 -21.21 23.37 -18.97
N PHE A 637 -21.21 23.55 -20.29
CA PHE A 637 -20.50 24.61 -21.02
C PHE A 637 -21.42 25.25 -22.08
N PRO A 638 -22.55 25.85 -21.68
CA PRO A 638 -23.53 26.40 -22.63
C PRO A 638 -22.93 27.45 -23.57
N GLU A 639 -21.95 28.22 -23.11
CA GLU A 639 -21.21 29.21 -23.88
C GLU A 639 -20.34 28.60 -25.00
N MET A 640 -20.02 27.30 -24.89
CA MET A 640 -19.19 26.56 -25.86
C MET A 640 -20.02 25.61 -26.75
N ALA A 641 -21.31 25.47 -26.51
CA ALA A 641 -22.17 24.46 -27.15
C ALA A 641 -22.19 24.52 -28.69
N GLY A 642 -21.94 25.69 -29.29
CA GLY A 642 -21.94 25.92 -30.74
C GLY A 642 -20.56 25.89 -31.41
N ALA A 643 -19.47 25.79 -30.65
CA ALA A 643 -18.10 25.94 -31.15
C ALA A 643 -17.57 24.73 -31.94
N GLY A 644 -18.20 23.56 -31.80
CA GLY A 644 -17.60 22.29 -32.21
C GLY A 644 -16.33 21.97 -31.40
N CYS A 645 -15.69 20.83 -31.68
CA CYS A 645 -14.47 20.41 -30.97
C CYS A 645 -13.18 20.63 -31.79
N ASP A 646 -13.13 21.72 -32.56
CA ASP A 646 -11.87 22.18 -33.11
C ASP A 646 -11.02 22.79 -31.99
N ALA A 647 -9.79 22.32 -31.84
CA ALA A 647 -8.90 22.69 -30.75
C ALA A 647 -8.64 24.21 -30.67
N ARG A 648 -8.65 24.94 -31.80
CA ARG A 648 -8.43 26.40 -31.80
C ARG A 648 -9.69 27.13 -31.33
N THR A 649 -10.86 26.69 -31.78
CA THR A 649 -12.13 27.27 -31.35
C THR A 649 -12.38 27.03 -29.85
N VAL A 650 -12.14 25.80 -29.37
CA VAL A 650 -12.23 25.46 -27.94
C VAL A 650 -11.27 26.28 -27.11
N ASN A 651 -10.01 26.42 -27.54
CA ASN A 651 -9.01 27.25 -26.86
C ASN A 651 -9.40 28.73 -26.82
N ALA A 652 -9.93 29.28 -27.92
CA ALA A 652 -10.41 30.65 -27.95
C ALA A 652 -11.57 30.88 -26.98
N ALA A 653 -12.49 29.92 -26.84
CA ALA A 653 -13.58 29.98 -25.88
C ALA A 653 -13.09 29.84 -24.42
N LEU A 654 -12.15 28.92 -24.16
CA LEU A 654 -11.52 28.77 -22.84
C LEU A 654 -10.89 30.08 -22.34
N ARG A 655 -10.23 30.84 -23.22
CA ARG A 655 -9.63 32.15 -22.88
C ARG A 655 -10.62 33.20 -22.43
N GLN A 656 -11.90 33.05 -22.78
CA GLN A 656 -12.95 34.00 -22.42
C GLN A 656 -13.72 33.59 -21.16
N ARG A 657 -13.41 32.41 -20.59
CA ARG A 657 -14.14 31.88 -19.44
C ARG A 657 -13.69 32.52 -18.13
N PRO A 658 -14.61 32.99 -17.28
CA PRO A 658 -14.27 33.58 -15.98
C PRO A 658 -13.53 32.63 -15.02
N ASP A 659 -13.83 31.33 -15.08
CA ASP A 659 -13.19 30.31 -14.24
C ASP A 659 -11.83 29.82 -14.80
N GLN A 660 -11.41 30.37 -15.95
CA GLN A 660 -10.12 30.10 -16.59
C GLN A 660 -9.37 31.42 -16.85
N ASP A 661 -9.47 32.38 -15.92
CA ASP A 661 -8.78 33.66 -16.04
C ASP A 661 -7.26 33.45 -16.24
N GLY A 662 -6.67 34.21 -17.17
CA GLY A 662 -5.25 34.08 -17.54
C GLY A 662 -4.87 32.83 -18.35
N PHE A 663 -5.82 32.03 -18.85
CA PHE A 663 -5.54 30.84 -19.65
C PHE A 663 -4.75 31.20 -20.93
N SER A 664 -3.45 30.91 -20.94
CA SER A 664 -2.51 31.36 -21.99
C SER A 664 -1.78 30.19 -22.67
N PHE A 665 -2.49 29.07 -22.84
CA PHE A 665 -1.95 27.83 -23.39
C PHE A 665 -2.29 27.61 -24.88
N PRO A 666 -1.51 26.78 -25.62
CA PRO A 666 -1.78 26.46 -27.01
C PRO A 666 -3.08 25.64 -27.21
N PRO A 667 -3.67 25.65 -28.42
CA PRO A 667 -4.79 24.78 -28.78
C PRO A 667 -4.56 23.30 -28.45
N GLY A 668 -5.60 22.62 -27.96
CA GLY A 668 -5.53 21.22 -27.51
C GLY A 668 -5.13 21.04 -26.03
N THR A 669 -4.90 22.15 -25.31
CA THR A 669 -4.67 22.13 -23.87
C THR A 669 -5.97 21.95 -23.10
N MET A 670 -5.97 21.09 -22.09
CA MET A 670 -7.13 20.82 -21.24
C MET A 670 -7.37 21.94 -20.22
N ALA A 671 -8.61 22.13 -19.78
CA ALA A 671 -8.97 23.05 -18.71
C ALA A 671 -8.61 22.51 -17.31
N GLY A 672 -8.62 23.36 -16.29
CA GLY A 672 -8.46 22.91 -14.90
C GLY A 672 -7.00 22.68 -14.49
N TYR A 673 -6.22 23.77 -14.55
CA TYR A 673 -4.80 23.81 -14.15
C TYR A 673 -3.91 22.84 -14.95
N PRO A 674 -3.75 23.06 -16.27
CA PRO A 674 -3.12 22.08 -17.18
C PRO A 674 -1.64 21.79 -16.94
N ASP A 675 -0.90 22.75 -16.38
CA ASP A 675 0.52 22.66 -16.06
C ASP A 675 0.79 22.30 -14.58
N SER A 676 -0.25 22.31 -13.74
CA SER A 676 -0.15 21.97 -12.33
C SER A 676 0.01 20.47 -12.13
N ASP A 677 1.05 20.09 -11.39
CA ASP A 677 1.40 18.73 -10.98
C ASP A 677 0.37 18.07 -10.03
N THR A 678 -0.56 18.87 -9.50
CA THR A 678 -1.66 18.44 -8.63
C THR A 678 -3.04 18.90 -9.13
N GLY A 679 -3.11 19.50 -10.33
CA GLY A 679 -4.32 20.00 -10.96
C GLY A 679 -5.30 18.91 -11.44
N PHE A 680 -6.44 19.31 -11.99
CA PHE A 680 -7.47 18.35 -12.41
C PHE A 680 -7.03 17.52 -13.63
N VAL A 681 -6.11 18.02 -14.45
CA VAL A 681 -5.45 17.23 -15.51
C VAL A 681 -4.60 16.11 -14.92
N ALA A 682 -3.87 16.38 -13.83
CA ALA A 682 -3.10 15.36 -13.11
C ALA A 682 -4.01 14.31 -12.47
N ASN A 683 -5.15 14.72 -11.89
CA ASN A 683 -6.12 13.77 -11.35
C ASN A 683 -6.80 12.92 -12.44
N LEU A 684 -7.11 13.52 -13.59
CA LEU A 684 -7.69 12.80 -14.73
C LEU A 684 -6.73 11.73 -15.27
N GLN A 685 -5.41 11.96 -15.25
CA GLN A 685 -4.42 10.97 -15.69
C GLN A 685 -4.61 9.62 -15.00
N ILE A 686 -4.88 9.64 -13.70
CA ILE A 686 -5.08 8.41 -12.91
C ILE A 686 -6.29 7.61 -13.42
N GLY A 687 -7.43 8.30 -13.61
CA GLY A 687 -8.65 7.67 -14.10
C GLY A 687 -8.51 7.20 -15.55
N ALA A 688 -7.88 8.01 -16.41
CA ALA A 688 -7.63 7.69 -17.81
C ALA A 688 -6.70 6.48 -17.97
N ALA A 689 -5.67 6.36 -17.12
CA ALA A 689 -4.76 5.21 -17.10
C ALA A 689 -5.49 3.90 -16.69
N SER A 690 -6.35 3.98 -15.67
CA SER A 690 -7.20 2.84 -15.26
C SER A 690 -8.20 2.46 -16.37
N ALA A 691 -8.84 3.45 -17.01
CA ALA A 691 -9.73 3.22 -18.14
C ALA A 691 -9.01 2.56 -19.33
N ALA A 692 -7.81 3.01 -19.69
CA ALA A 692 -7.00 2.41 -20.75
C ALA A 692 -6.66 0.94 -20.47
N SER A 693 -6.54 0.58 -19.19
CA SER A 693 -6.22 -0.79 -18.74
C SER A 693 -7.40 -1.77 -18.95
N THR A 694 -8.61 -1.28 -19.26
CA THR A 694 -9.77 -2.11 -19.65
C THR A 694 -9.55 -2.89 -20.95
N GLY A 695 -8.67 -2.39 -21.82
CA GLY A 695 -8.45 -2.95 -23.16
C GLY A 695 -9.50 -2.54 -24.19
N GLU A 696 -10.43 -1.64 -23.86
CA GLU A 696 -11.41 -1.13 -24.81
C GLU A 696 -10.74 -0.22 -25.86
N PRO A 697 -11.04 -0.37 -27.18
CA PRO A 697 -10.40 0.46 -28.22
C PRO A 697 -10.57 1.96 -28.02
N ALA A 698 -11.75 2.42 -27.59
CA ALA A 698 -12.01 3.82 -27.29
C ALA A 698 -11.22 4.31 -26.06
N ALA A 699 -10.96 3.45 -25.07
CA ALA A 699 -10.11 3.80 -23.94
C ALA A 699 -8.65 4.01 -24.38
N ALA A 700 -8.15 3.14 -25.27
CA ALA A 700 -6.83 3.30 -25.86
C ALA A 700 -6.71 4.57 -26.71
N GLU A 701 -7.76 4.93 -27.47
CA GLU A 701 -7.83 6.18 -28.21
C GLU A 701 -7.82 7.41 -27.30
N GLY A 702 -8.66 7.43 -26.27
CA GLY A 702 -8.71 8.49 -25.28
C GLY A 702 -7.36 8.66 -24.55
N TRP A 703 -6.70 7.55 -24.20
CA TRP A 703 -5.36 7.60 -23.61
C TRP A 703 -4.32 8.20 -24.54
N ARG A 704 -4.31 7.81 -25.82
CA ARG A 704 -3.39 8.40 -26.82
C ARG A 704 -3.64 9.89 -27.02
N TRP A 705 -4.90 10.31 -27.12
CA TRP A 705 -5.24 11.74 -27.18
C TRP A 705 -4.72 12.47 -25.94
N PHE A 706 -5.00 11.91 -24.76
CA PHE A 706 -4.56 12.47 -23.49
C PHE A 706 -3.04 12.63 -23.46
N MET A 707 -2.26 11.59 -23.78
CA MET A 707 -0.80 11.65 -23.76
C MET A 707 -0.19 12.53 -24.85
N ALA A 708 -0.90 12.78 -25.95
CA ALA A 708 -0.47 13.65 -27.04
C ALA A 708 -0.77 15.14 -26.81
N ARG A 709 -1.47 15.50 -25.72
CA ARG A 709 -1.79 16.89 -25.38
C ARG A 709 -0.53 17.76 -25.30
N PRO A 710 -0.57 19.03 -25.73
CA PRO A 710 0.61 19.89 -25.83
C PRO A 710 1.18 20.33 -24.48
N VAL A 711 0.35 20.38 -23.44
CA VAL A 711 0.74 20.77 -22.08
C VAL A 711 0.47 19.61 -21.13
N ARG A 712 1.54 19.12 -20.50
CA ARG A 712 1.50 18.03 -19.53
C ARG A 712 2.08 18.54 -18.20
N PRO A 713 1.48 18.18 -17.07
CA PRO A 713 2.06 18.50 -15.76
C PRO A 713 3.48 17.92 -15.62
N ASP A 714 4.36 18.64 -14.95
CA ASP A 714 5.67 18.12 -14.53
C ASP A 714 5.53 17.41 -13.18
N TYR A 715 5.62 16.08 -13.19
CA TYR A 715 5.48 15.27 -11.98
C TYR A 715 6.75 15.18 -11.13
N SER A 716 7.82 15.94 -11.41
CA SER A 716 9.07 15.92 -10.63
C SER A 716 8.90 16.15 -9.13
N ARG A 717 7.82 16.84 -8.71
CA ARG A 717 7.46 17.10 -7.30
C ARG A 717 6.15 16.45 -6.84
N ALA A 718 5.34 15.94 -7.76
CA ALA A 718 4.11 15.20 -7.45
C ALA A 718 4.03 13.85 -8.19
N PRO A 719 5.03 12.95 -8.01
CA PRO A 719 5.08 11.66 -8.70
C PRO A 719 3.84 10.78 -8.48
N GLN A 720 3.06 11.01 -7.42
CA GLN A 720 1.84 10.24 -7.14
C GLN A 720 0.79 10.31 -8.25
N PHE A 721 0.82 11.33 -9.09
CA PHE A 721 -0.11 11.51 -10.22
C PHE A 721 0.45 11.01 -11.56
N ALA A 722 1.72 10.63 -11.62
CA ALA A 722 2.42 10.19 -12.84
C ALA A 722 2.04 8.75 -13.26
N ILE A 723 0.76 8.40 -13.18
CA ILE A 723 0.28 7.01 -13.35
C ILE A 723 0.21 6.63 -14.82
N LEU A 724 0.58 5.40 -15.11
CA LEU A 724 0.45 4.74 -16.40
C LEU A 724 -0.55 3.57 -16.34
N PRO A 725 -1.11 3.16 -17.49
CA PRO A 725 -1.94 1.96 -17.58
C PRO A 725 -1.20 0.73 -17.05
N SER A 726 -1.87 -0.07 -16.22
CA SER A 726 -1.31 -1.31 -15.66
C SER A 726 -1.02 -2.34 -16.76
N ARG A 727 -1.86 -2.36 -17.80
CA ARG A 727 -1.70 -3.20 -18.99
C ARG A 727 -1.16 -2.38 -20.17
N PRO A 728 -0.31 -2.94 -21.04
CA PRO A 728 0.14 -2.25 -22.25
C PRO A 728 -1.05 -1.81 -23.12
N VAL A 729 -1.03 -0.57 -23.61
CA VAL A 729 -2.03 -0.06 -24.54
C VAL A 729 -1.59 -0.45 -25.96
N ALA A 730 -2.49 -1.09 -26.72
CA ALA A 730 -2.17 -1.54 -28.07
C ALA A 730 -1.73 -0.38 -28.97
N GLY A 731 -0.54 -0.51 -29.56
CA GLY A 731 0.05 0.50 -30.45
C GLY A 731 1.11 1.41 -29.81
N ASP A 732 1.27 1.37 -28.48
CA ASP A 732 2.37 2.05 -27.79
C ASP A 732 3.65 1.18 -27.91
N ARG A 733 4.75 1.79 -28.35
CA ARG A 733 6.08 1.14 -28.43
C ARG A 733 6.86 1.29 -27.14
#